data_AF-A0A317DMS8-F1
#
_entry.id   AF-A0A317DMS8-F1
#
_cell.length_a   1.000
_cell.length_b   1.000
_cell.length_c   1.000
_cell.angle_alpha   90.00
_cell.angle_beta   90.00
_cell.angle_gamma   90.00
#
_symmetry.space_group_name_H-M   'P 1'
#
loop_
_entity.id
_entity.type
_entity.pdbx_description
1 polymer ?
#
loop_
_entity_poly.entity_id
_entity_poly.type
_entity_poly.pdbx_seq_one_letter_code
_entity_poly.pdbx_strand_id
1 'polypeptide(L)'
;MTGLAADRGPSATDSECPVAATLIDGCVTSTSDISSLPLKVSDSSRTVARAAPAADRAVPLQAFRAGGLAAQRHGGEVQPEHEQVQKVAGTELDAAPPHSSAAKESDVKRLVPTALLAVTVSLLTASTPAHAGPAAGTVGGAESAAQQLLSPTPYQGWNTYFGLGGNFFAESVKEVADALVSRGLARAGYDIVWLDGGWQDPEPRTAAGDLQADRTRFPNGLKPLVDYIHAKGLRAGIYTDAGPYIPGKCGLGSGGYYQRDADQFAAWEFDAVKVDFLCGIAANLDPKTVYTEFARALRNNASGRPIIFNLCNPVTSPDWGMYPEEQQSTYSWTYAPEIAQSWRTYTDVGFVGDIKFKDVLRNYDANARHPEVAGPGHYNDPDYLAPGLGMTDEEFRTQMTLWAAAAAPLVIGSDVRKLSQTSVDILTDPDMLAINQDAAGVQAVRVGPAGTTETWVKRLADGDRAVVLLNRGESPKVLTTTAASVGLSGARFTVENAWTDQITESAGTISAAVPAHGAALFRVGPAAGVPGVPHVTAGLPQVTRVGADPVPDGYVPMVAGGDEARVEVVVRNDGLRPVFAPQVGLATPAGWTVRPLSKAPSELLPGRAATFAFAVALPPSAEPGAASLTATTSYEVLGHGRLRQTTVSAVVVAPAPPDGEVVLSHHQWVSATSGWMSPTVDLSVGGWSPISMLGQVYPIGIGVASPSTVRYYVGKECSRLTAVVGLDDAVRNVGPEGATATFQVIGDGQVLFDTGVLTRDDIRQVDVDLTGVRVLDLVVGDAGDGGYNDRANWAGLNATC
;
A
#
# COMPACT_ATOMS: atom_id res chain seq x y z
N MET A 1 -33.03 40.37 49.19
CA MET A 1 -32.91 39.80 50.56
C MET A 1 -33.51 38.40 50.56
N THR A 2 -33.08 37.54 51.48
CA THR A 2 -33.77 36.34 52.03
C THR A 2 -35.09 35.85 51.36
N GLY A 3 -35.25 34.56 51.03
CA GLY A 3 -34.32 33.43 51.22
C GLY A 3 -34.98 32.04 51.11
N LEU A 4 -34.17 31.05 51.48
CA LEU A 4 -34.39 29.61 51.77
C LEU A 4 -35.75 29.16 52.35
N ALA A 5 -36.10 27.86 52.43
CA ALA A 5 -35.77 26.64 51.66
C ALA A 5 -36.45 25.41 52.33
N ALA A 6 -36.79 24.38 51.54
CA ALA A 6 -37.09 22.99 51.97
C ALA A 6 -38.25 22.81 53.01
N ASP A 7 -38.71 21.63 53.43
CA ASP A 7 -38.46 20.23 53.03
C ASP A 7 -39.71 19.36 53.40
N ARG A 8 -39.72 18.07 53.00
CA ARG A 8 -40.31 16.85 53.64
C ARG A 8 -41.08 15.92 52.68
N GLY A 9 -40.57 14.69 52.51
CA GLY A 9 -41.37 13.49 52.25
C GLY A 9 -41.84 12.82 53.57
N PRO A 10 -41.99 11.47 53.67
CA PRO A 10 -41.75 10.44 52.64
C PRO A 10 -42.84 9.31 52.56
N SER A 11 -42.68 8.41 51.58
CA SER A 11 -43.07 6.95 51.56
C SER A 11 -44.52 6.49 51.83
N ALA A 12 -45.02 5.35 51.34
CA ALA A 12 -44.69 4.49 50.17
C ALA A 12 -45.73 3.34 50.10
N THR A 13 -46.03 2.80 48.89
CA THR A 13 -46.52 1.43 48.64
C THR A 13 -46.41 1.09 47.15
N ASP A 14 -46.23 -0.19 46.83
CA ASP A 14 -45.85 -0.71 45.51
C ASP A 14 -47.03 -1.10 44.60
N SER A 15 -46.82 -1.09 43.26
CA SER A 15 -47.00 -2.30 42.42
C SER A 15 -46.74 -2.08 40.91
N GLU A 16 -45.84 -2.89 40.35
CA GLU A 16 -45.82 -3.45 38.98
C GLU A 16 -45.53 -2.60 37.71
N CYS A 17 -45.06 -3.33 36.68
CA CYS A 17 -44.53 -2.96 35.36
C CYS A 17 -44.43 -4.27 34.51
N PRO A 18 -44.10 -4.33 33.19
CA PRO A 18 -43.69 -3.26 32.27
C PRO A 18 -44.18 -3.38 30.79
N VAL A 19 -43.70 -2.44 29.94
CA VAL A 19 -43.38 -2.54 28.48
C VAL A 19 -44.49 -2.78 27.41
N ALA A 20 -44.66 -1.74 26.58
CA ALA A 20 -45.15 -1.71 25.19
C ALA A 20 -44.77 -0.32 24.58
N ALA A 21 -44.43 -0.12 23.29
CA ALA A 21 -44.13 -1.04 22.18
C ALA A 21 -43.25 -0.32 21.09
N THR A 22 -43.25 -0.85 19.86
CA THR A 22 -42.38 -0.62 18.68
C THR A 22 -42.70 0.54 17.71
N LEU A 23 -41.65 1.02 17.00
CA LEU A 23 -41.53 1.44 15.57
C LEU A 23 -41.80 2.89 15.06
N ILE A 24 -40.83 3.33 14.21
CA ILE A 24 -40.93 4.07 12.91
C ILE A 24 -40.99 5.62 12.83
N ASP A 25 -40.19 6.13 11.86
CA ASP A 25 -40.13 7.47 11.20
C ASP A 25 -39.94 8.76 12.05
N GLY A 26 -39.41 9.87 11.49
CA GLY A 26 -38.81 10.09 10.16
C GLY A 26 -38.98 11.55 9.65
N CYS A 27 -37.97 12.08 8.94
CA CYS A 27 -37.94 13.45 8.35
C CYS A 27 -38.03 14.61 9.40
N VAL A 28 -37.97 15.92 9.12
CA VAL A 28 -38.30 16.76 7.94
C VAL A 28 -37.29 17.92 7.72
N THR A 29 -37.31 18.50 6.53
CA THR A 29 -36.37 19.49 5.94
C THR A 29 -36.82 20.97 6.01
N SER A 30 -35.86 21.87 5.76
CA SER A 30 -36.00 23.13 4.97
C SER A 30 -36.36 24.48 5.65
N THR A 31 -35.36 25.38 5.69
CA THR A 31 -35.33 26.78 5.18
C THR A 31 -36.53 27.74 5.32
N SER A 32 -36.28 28.97 5.80
CA SER A 32 -36.34 30.21 4.97
C SER A 32 -35.93 31.49 5.75
N ASP A 33 -35.57 32.56 5.02
CA ASP A 33 -35.02 33.83 5.53
C ASP A 33 -36.04 34.82 6.14
N ILE A 34 -35.51 35.84 6.85
CA ILE A 34 -36.03 37.23 6.86
C ILE A 34 -34.92 38.19 7.36
N SER A 35 -35.00 39.49 7.00
CA SER A 35 -33.83 40.39 6.96
C SER A 35 -33.94 41.73 7.72
N SER A 36 -32.76 42.29 8.05
CA SER A 36 -32.39 43.72 7.93
C SER A 36 -32.65 44.76 9.05
N LEU A 37 -31.54 45.45 9.44
CA LEU A 37 -31.40 46.88 9.87
C LEU A 37 -31.87 47.33 11.29
N PRO A 38 -31.45 48.52 11.82
CA PRO A 38 -30.08 49.11 11.86
C PRO A 38 -29.75 49.90 13.18
N LEU A 39 -28.48 50.33 13.41
CA LEU A 39 -28.06 51.74 13.73
C LEU A 39 -26.60 51.97 14.24
N LYS A 40 -25.90 52.92 13.56
CA LYS A 40 -24.88 53.92 13.99
C LYS A 40 -23.85 53.67 15.14
N VAL A 41 -22.59 53.45 14.72
CA VAL A 41 -21.42 54.37 14.82
C VAL A 41 -21.31 55.36 16.01
N SER A 42 -20.15 55.32 16.68
CA SER A 42 -19.39 56.49 17.15
C SER A 42 -17.89 56.32 16.86
N ASP A 43 -17.12 57.41 16.80
CA ASP A 43 -15.74 57.46 16.26
C ASP A 43 -14.71 57.88 17.32
N SER A 44 -13.48 57.37 17.23
CA SER A 44 -12.28 57.98 17.82
C SER A 44 -11.01 57.39 17.19
N SER A 45 -10.05 58.26 16.87
CA SER A 45 -8.93 57.96 15.97
C SER A 45 -7.56 57.92 16.65
N ARG A 46 -6.63 57.11 16.11
CA ARG A 46 -5.17 57.32 16.28
C ARG A 46 -4.35 56.64 15.18
N THR A 47 -3.40 57.40 14.63
CA THR A 47 -2.53 57.01 13.51
C THR A 47 -1.26 56.30 13.98
N VAL A 48 -0.94 55.13 13.40
CA VAL A 48 0.41 54.55 13.35
C VAL A 48 0.64 53.95 11.96
N ALA A 49 1.91 53.86 11.52
CA ALA A 49 2.30 53.54 10.15
C ALA A 49 2.28 52.05 9.78
N ARG A 50 2.47 51.78 8.48
CA ARG A 50 2.68 50.43 7.90
C ARG A 50 3.83 49.68 8.60
N ALA A 51 3.63 48.39 8.81
CA ALA A 51 4.68 47.38 8.94
C ALA A 51 4.31 46.18 8.05
N ALA A 52 5.30 45.45 7.53
CA ALA A 52 5.09 44.24 6.74
C ALA A 52 4.80 43.03 7.66
N PRO A 53 4.09 41.98 7.17
CA PRO A 53 4.01 40.71 7.88
C PRO A 53 5.42 40.09 8.02
N ALA A 54 5.69 39.47 9.16
CA ALA A 54 6.96 38.81 9.44
C ALA A 54 7.02 37.43 8.79
N ALA A 55 8.24 36.95 8.49
CA ALA A 55 8.46 35.61 7.98
C ALA A 55 8.15 34.54 9.04
N ASP A 56 7.55 33.44 8.62
CA ASP A 56 7.29 32.28 9.49
C ASP A 56 8.58 31.64 10.00
N ARG A 57 8.54 31.19 11.26
CA ARG A 57 9.64 30.45 11.87
C ARG A 57 9.50 28.97 11.55
N ALA A 58 10.27 28.51 10.57
CA ALA A 58 10.47 27.07 10.36
C ALA A 58 10.95 26.41 11.66
N VAL A 59 10.29 25.31 12.04
CA VAL A 59 10.71 24.45 13.15
C VAL A 59 11.72 23.44 12.61
N PRO A 60 12.99 23.45 13.06
CA PRO A 60 14.00 22.54 12.53
C PRO A 60 13.79 21.13 13.11
N LEU A 61 13.59 20.14 12.24
CA LEU A 61 13.77 18.73 12.62
C LEU A 61 15.22 18.52 13.06
N GLN A 62 15.43 18.02 14.27
CA GLN A 62 16.76 17.67 14.74
C GLN A 62 17.10 16.24 14.30
N ALA A 63 18.03 16.12 13.35
CA ALA A 63 18.62 14.84 12.98
C ALA A 63 19.38 14.22 14.16
N PHE A 64 19.36 12.89 14.27
CA PHE A 64 20.14 12.13 15.24
C PHE A 64 21.64 12.43 15.10
N ARG A 65 22.21 13.21 16.02
CA ARG A 65 23.66 13.38 16.15
C ARG A 65 24.23 12.30 17.08
N ALA A 66 25.02 11.39 16.52
CA ALA A 66 25.91 10.56 17.31
C ALA A 66 26.90 11.45 18.09
N GLY A 67 27.10 11.16 19.38
CA GLY A 67 27.88 12.01 20.29
C GLY A 67 29.39 11.89 20.09
N GLY A 68 29.97 12.75 19.26
CA GLY A 68 31.42 12.90 19.14
C GLY A 68 32.03 13.75 20.26
N LEU A 69 32.65 13.12 21.26
CA LEU A 69 33.49 13.81 22.24
C LEU A 69 34.91 14.04 21.69
N ALA A 70 35.46 15.23 21.93
CA ALA A 70 36.70 15.66 21.29
C ALA A 70 37.95 15.02 21.94
N ALA A 71 38.84 14.49 21.09
CA ALA A 71 40.23 14.18 21.43
C ALA A 71 41.17 15.03 20.56
N GLN A 72 42.24 15.57 21.14
CA GLN A 72 43.13 16.51 20.46
C GLN A 72 44.05 15.80 19.45
N ARG A 73 44.15 16.32 18.22
CA ARG A 73 45.21 15.93 17.29
C ARG A 73 46.52 16.62 17.67
N HIS A 74 47.53 15.84 18.05
CA HIS A 74 48.91 16.17 17.69
C HIS A 74 49.19 15.63 16.28
N GLY A 75 50.01 16.34 15.50
CA GLY A 75 50.26 16.04 14.09
C GLY A 75 51.37 15.02 13.85
N GLY A 76 51.42 14.50 12.63
CA GLY A 76 52.45 13.55 12.16
C GLY A 76 52.09 12.92 10.81
N GLU A 77 52.38 13.63 9.72
CA GLU A 77 52.42 13.03 8.38
C GLU A 77 53.79 12.38 8.14
N VAL A 78 53.83 11.09 7.80
CA VAL A 78 54.83 10.50 6.89
C VAL A 78 54.12 9.40 6.08
N GLN A 79 54.47 9.27 4.80
CA GLN A 79 53.93 8.25 3.86
C GLN A 79 54.72 6.91 3.92
N PRO A 80 54.25 5.83 3.27
CA PRO A 80 54.75 4.47 3.52
C PRO A 80 56.01 4.10 2.73
N GLU A 81 56.68 3.03 3.16
CA GLU A 81 57.65 2.29 2.33
C GLU A 81 57.03 1.03 1.70
N HIS A 82 57.65 0.58 0.60
CA HIS A 82 57.20 -0.56 -0.21
C HIS A 82 57.81 -1.89 0.26
N GLU A 83 57.11 -2.99 -0.02
CA GLU A 83 57.80 -4.18 -0.52
C GLU A 83 57.02 -4.85 -1.68
N GLN A 84 57.73 -5.14 -2.76
CA GLN A 84 57.38 -6.15 -3.77
C GLN A 84 58.21 -7.41 -3.44
N VAL A 85 58.16 -8.58 -4.08
CA VAL A 85 57.91 -8.97 -5.47
C VAL A 85 57.57 -10.47 -5.48
N GLN A 86 56.64 -10.96 -6.34
CA GLN A 86 56.97 -11.99 -7.34
C GLN A 86 55.82 -12.28 -8.33
N LYS A 87 56.21 -12.39 -9.61
CA LYS A 87 55.38 -12.87 -10.73
C LYS A 87 55.87 -14.25 -11.15
N VAL A 88 54.94 -15.07 -11.62
CA VAL A 88 55.18 -16.12 -12.65
C VAL A 88 54.10 -15.93 -13.73
N ALA A 89 54.36 -16.28 -14.99
CA ALA A 89 53.53 -15.89 -16.13
C ALA A 89 53.54 -16.91 -17.29
N GLY A 90 52.56 -16.78 -18.21
CA GLY A 90 52.34 -17.60 -19.41
C GLY A 90 51.32 -18.72 -19.19
N THR A 91 50.45 -19.10 -20.14
CA THR A 91 50.15 -18.64 -21.53
C THR A 91 48.67 -18.97 -21.82
N GLU A 92 47.79 -18.06 -22.27
CA GLU A 92 47.66 -17.45 -23.63
C GLU A 92 46.86 -18.34 -24.63
N LEU A 93 45.70 -17.84 -25.13
CA LEU A 93 45.17 -17.96 -26.52
C LEU A 93 43.70 -17.46 -26.71
N ASP A 94 43.54 -16.45 -27.57
CA ASP A 94 42.50 -16.13 -28.59
C ASP A 94 40.96 -16.20 -28.35
N ALA A 95 40.38 -15.00 -28.14
CA ALA A 95 39.42 -14.29 -29.02
C ALA A 95 38.18 -14.95 -29.71
N ALA A 96 36.97 -14.54 -29.26
CA ALA A 96 35.89 -13.84 -30.02
C ALA A 96 35.13 -14.49 -31.23
N PRO A 97 33.92 -14.00 -31.60
CA PRO A 97 32.75 -13.62 -30.79
C PRO A 97 31.41 -14.26 -31.38
N PRO A 98 30.19 -13.65 -31.53
CA PRO A 98 28.94 -14.42 -31.33
C PRO A 98 27.96 -14.53 -32.54
N HIS A 99 27.01 -15.48 -32.50
CA HIS A 99 25.92 -15.60 -33.49
C HIS A 99 24.53 -15.94 -32.92
N SER A 100 23.67 -14.90 -32.88
CA SER A 100 22.37 -14.77 -33.56
C SER A 100 21.56 -16.01 -34.01
N SER A 101 20.22 -15.83 -34.00
CA SER A 101 19.17 -16.57 -34.74
C SER A 101 18.79 -17.97 -34.20
N ALA A 102 17.61 -18.54 -34.48
CA ALA A 102 16.27 -18.03 -34.79
C ALA A 102 15.29 -19.23 -34.78
N ALA A 103 13.97 -19.00 -34.78
CA ALA A 103 12.98 -20.08 -34.78
C ALA A 103 12.96 -20.90 -36.09
N LYS A 104 12.54 -22.18 -35.99
CA LYS A 104 12.08 -22.97 -37.14
C LYS A 104 11.12 -24.09 -36.73
N GLU A 105 9.94 -24.11 -37.36
CA GLU A 105 9.02 -25.25 -37.36
C GLU A 105 9.46 -26.31 -38.39
N SER A 106 9.12 -27.59 -38.21
CA SER A 106 8.89 -28.55 -39.31
C SER A 106 8.14 -29.84 -38.89
N ASP A 107 6.82 -29.75 -38.85
CA ASP A 107 5.88 -30.57 -39.63
C ASP A 107 6.11 -32.09 -39.91
N VAL A 108 5.18 -32.90 -39.38
CA VAL A 108 4.52 -34.12 -39.93
C VAL A 108 5.32 -35.24 -40.65
N LYS A 109 5.25 -36.49 -40.13
CA LYS A 109 4.38 -37.55 -40.71
C LYS A 109 4.23 -38.87 -39.92
N ARG A 110 3.09 -39.52 -40.16
CA ARG A 110 2.55 -40.75 -39.55
C ARG A 110 3.28 -42.02 -40.01
N LEU A 111 3.18 -43.08 -39.19
CA LEU A 111 2.80 -44.43 -39.66
C LEU A 111 2.14 -45.24 -38.51
N VAL A 112 1.42 -46.30 -38.86
CA VAL A 112 0.54 -47.10 -37.97
C VAL A 112 0.72 -48.59 -38.29
N PRO A 113 0.63 -49.49 -37.29
CA PRO A 113 -0.16 -50.70 -37.50
C PRO A 113 -1.06 -51.09 -36.30
N THR A 114 -2.26 -51.59 -36.62
CA THR A 114 -3.17 -52.37 -35.76
C THR A 114 -2.62 -53.80 -35.56
N ALA A 115 -3.00 -54.64 -34.58
CA ALA A 115 -4.04 -54.58 -33.52
C ALA A 115 -3.48 -55.21 -32.19
N LEU A 116 -4.14 -55.96 -31.29
CA LEU A 116 -5.46 -56.65 -31.21
C LEU A 116 -5.92 -56.82 -29.74
N LEU A 117 -7.02 -57.55 -29.51
CA LEU A 117 -7.70 -57.83 -28.22
C LEU A 117 -6.86 -58.56 -27.15
N ALA A 118 -7.13 -58.21 -25.89
CA ALA A 118 -7.65 -59.15 -24.88
C ALA A 118 -8.53 -58.38 -23.86
N VAL A 119 -9.61 -59.00 -23.37
CA VAL A 119 -10.49 -58.44 -22.31
C VAL A 119 -10.75 -59.50 -21.27
N THR A 120 -10.52 -59.17 -19.99
CA THR A 120 -10.91 -60.01 -18.84
C THR A 120 -11.47 -59.14 -17.72
N VAL A 121 -12.79 -59.19 -17.54
CA VAL A 121 -13.47 -58.70 -16.32
C VAL A 121 -13.60 -59.88 -15.36
N SER A 122 -13.33 -59.67 -14.07
CA SER A 122 -13.59 -60.65 -13.02
C SER A 122 -14.18 -59.96 -11.80
N LEU A 123 -15.49 -60.15 -11.58
CA LEU A 123 -16.11 -59.85 -10.28
C LEU A 123 -15.88 -61.04 -9.34
N LEU A 124 -15.49 -60.75 -8.09
CA LEU A 124 -15.57 -61.69 -6.99
C LEU A 124 -16.14 -60.98 -5.75
N THR A 125 -17.29 -61.46 -5.29
CA THR A 125 -17.94 -61.02 -4.06
C THR A 125 -17.45 -61.87 -2.89
N ALA A 126 -17.10 -61.25 -1.77
CA ALA A 126 -16.76 -61.95 -0.52
C ALA A 126 -17.39 -61.25 0.68
N SER A 127 -18.16 -62.03 1.44
CA SER A 127 -18.94 -61.64 2.61
C SER A 127 -18.11 -61.12 3.79
N THR A 128 -18.66 -60.15 4.53
CA THR A 128 -18.16 -59.76 5.86
C THR A 128 -18.48 -60.81 6.92
N PRO A 129 -17.52 -61.19 7.78
CA PRO A 129 -17.79 -61.90 9.01
C PRO A 129 -17.93 -60.91 10.18
N ALA A 130 -19.13 -60.77 10.75
CA ALA A 130 -19.32 -60.09 12.02
C ALA A 130 -19.02 -61.06 13.19
N HIS A 131 -18.14 -60.70 14.12
CA HIS A 131 -17.97 -61.41 15.40
C HIS A 131 -17.53 -60.48 16.54
N ALA A 132 -18.18 -60.66 17.70
CA ALA A 132 -17.88 -60.20 19.07
C ALA A 132 -16.83 -59.08 19.28
N GLY A 133 -17.28 -57.93 19.80
CA GLY A 133 -16.41 -56.95 20.46
C GLY A 133 -16.12 -57.32 21.92
N PRO A 134 -14.95 -56.93 22.47
CA PRO A 134 -14.65 -57.05 23.90
C PRO A 134 -15.37 -55.98 24.73
N ALA A 135 -15.53 -56.22 26.03
CA ALA A 135 -16.25 -55.35 26.95
C ALA A 135 -15.51 -54.04 27.27
N ALA A 136 -16.26 -53.04 27.74
CA ALA A 136 -15.74 -51.71 28.07
C ALA A 136 -14.72 -51.75 29.23
N GLY A 137 -13.46 -51.48 28.92
CA GLY A 137 -12.44 -51.09 29.90
C GLY A 137 -12.44 -49.57 30.05
N THR A 138 -12.84 -49.06 31.21
CA THR A 138 -12.80 -47.62 31.52
C THR A 138 -11.36 -47.17 31.78
N VAL A 139 -10.58 -47.01 30.72
CA VAL A 139 -9.34 -46.24 30.77
C VAL A 139 -9.72 -44.77 30.72
N GLY A 140 -9.33 -44.01 31.73
CA GLY A 140 -9.47 -42.55 31.73
C GLY A 140 -8.51 -41.95 30.73
N GLY A 141 -8.89 -41.94 29.45
CA GLY A 141 -8.22 -41.14 28.44
C GLY A 141 -8.39 -39.68 28.82
N ALA A 142 -7.31 -39.04 29.27
CA ALA A 142 -7.26 -37.60 29.29
C ALA A 142 -7.52 -37.12 27.87
N GLU A 143 -8.51 -36.25 27.67
CA GLU A 143 -8.63 -35.53 26.41
C GLU A 143 -7.31 -34.79 26.21
N SER A 144 -6.58 -35.17 25.16
CA SER A 144 -5.50 -34.34 24.66
C SER A 144 -6.17 -33.06 24.19
N ALA A 145 -6.14 -32.04 25.06
CA ALA A 145 -6.65 -30.72 24.74
C ALA A 145 -6.01 -30.30 23.41
N ALA A 146 -6.83 -30.25 22.35
CA ALA A 146 -6.35 -29.94 21.02
C ALA A 146 -5.64 -28.60 21.12
N GLN A 147 -4.34 -28.58 20.79
CA GLN A 147 -3.51 -27.40 20.98
C GLN A 147 -4.19 -26.22 20.30
N GLN A 148 -4.60 -25.23 21.09
CA GLN A 148 -5.45 -24.15 20.61
C GLN A 148 -4.70 -23.42 19.51
N LEU A 149 -5.24 -23.51 18.29
CA LEU A 149 -4.62 -22.90 17.12
C LEU A 149 -4.51 -21.39 17.35
N LEU A 150 -3.27 -20.91 17.45
CA LEU A 150 -2.98 -19.54 17.79
C LEU A 150 -3.04 -18.69 16.52
N SER A 151 -3.88 -17.66 16.51
CA SER A 151 -4.25 -16.88 15.30
C SER A 151 -4.91 -17.74 14.19
N PRO A 152 -6.08 -18.36 14.44
CA PRO A 152 -6.78 -19.18 13.44
C PRO A 152 -7.27 -18.37 12.22
N THR A 153 -7.37 -17.04 12.38
CA THR A 153 -7.44 -16.02 11.34
C THR A 153 -6.24 -15.07 11.49
N PRO A 154 -5.93 -14.19 10.52
CA PRO A 154 -4.86 -13.20 10.67
C PRO A 154 -5.16 -12.29 11.87
N TYR A 155 -4.18 -12.02 12.74
CA TYR A 155 -4.42 -11.10 13.85
C TYR A 155 -4.53 -9.65 13.35
N GLN A 156 -5.18 -8.80 14.14
CA GLN A 156 -5.34 -7.38 13.85
C GLN A 156 -4.87 -6.57 15.06
N GLY A 157 -4.55 -5.29 14.87
CA GLY A 157 -4.10 -4.45 15.98
C GLY A 157 -3.51 -3.10 15.55
N TRP A 158 -2.68 -2.54 16.43
CA TRP A 158 -2.00 -1.26 16.23
C TRP A 158 -0.59 -1.30 16.81
N ASN A 159 0.36 -0.60 16.19
CA ASN A 159 1.78 -0.63 16.57
C ASN A 159 2.40 0.79 16.70
N THR A 160 3.26 0.99 17.71
CA THR A 160 3.88 2.30 18.00
C THR A 160 4.85 2.83 16.93
N TYR A 161 5.43 1.97 16.08
CA TYR A 161 6.58 2.27 15.21
C TYR A 161 6.36 3.49 14.32
N PHE A 162 5.35 3.47 13.46
CA PHE A 162 4.98 4.64 12.66
C PHE A 162 4.09 5.63 13.44
N GLY A 163 3.31 5.16 14.43
CA GLY A 163 2.22 5.92 15.03
C GLY A 163 2.67 6.91 16.12
N LEU A 164 3.72 6.56 16.86
CA LEU A 164 4.35 7.40 17.88
C LEU A 164 5.87 7.57 17.65
N GLY A 165 6.49 6.80 16.75
CA GLY A 165 7.95 6.73 16.62
C GLY A 165 8.59 6.02 17.82
N GLY A 166 9.93 6.03 17.88
CA GLY A 166 10.67 5.38 18.99
C GLY A 166 10.61 6.10 20.34
N ASN A 167 9.88 7.23 20.48
CA ASN A 167 9.84 8.05 21.69
C ASN A 167 8.42 8.16 22.27
N PHE A 168 7.86 7.01 22.66
CA PHE A 168 6.57 6.90 23.33
C PHE A 168 6.70 6.67 24.84
N PHE A 169 5.60 6.91 25.55
CA PHE A 169 5.47 6.84 27.01
C PHE A 169 4.29 5.94 27.36
N ALA A 170 4.23 5.42 28.59
CA ALA A 170 3.09 4.63 29.03
C ALA A 170 1.74 5.32 28.81
N GLU A 171 1.65 6.64 29.07
CA GLU A 171 0.38 7.38 28.93
C GLU A 171 -0.07 7.53 27.48
N SER A 172 0.83 7.80 26.53
CA SER A 172 0.47 7.91 25.12
C SER A 172 0.01 6.58 24.51
N VAL A 173 0.44 5.44 25.06
CA VAL A 173 -0.10 4.12 24.72
C VAL A 173 -1.51 3.93 25.29
N LYS A 174 -1.80 4.39 26.52
CA LYS A 174 -3.16 4.35 27.09
C LYS A 174 -4.14 5.18 26.27
N GLU A 175 -3.76 6.41 25.91
CA GLU A 175 -4.58 7.28 25.05
C GLU A 175 -4.90 6.62 23.69
N VAL A 176 -3.97 5.86 23.14
CA VAL A 176 -4.18 5.07 21.92
C VAL A 176 -5.10 3.88 22.17
N ALA A 177 -4.93 3.12 23.26
CA ALA A 177 -5.84 2.05 23.65
C ALA A 177 -7.28 2.55 23.85
N ASP A 178 -7.45 3.72 24.46
CA ASP A 178 -8.74 4.40 24.59
C ASP A 178 -9.29 4.86 23.23
N ALA A 179 -8.45 5.30 22.30
CA ALA A 179 -8.86 5.62 20.94
C ALA A 179 -9.30 4.39 20.14
N LEU A 180 -8.62 3.24 20.26
CA LEU A 180 -9.03 1.99 19.62
C LEU A 180 -10.44 1.56 20.05
N VAL A 181 -10.74 1.66 21.35
CA VAL A 181 -12.08 1.32 21.88
C VAL A 181 -13.12 2.37 21.50
N SER A 182 -12.86 3.65 21.76
CA SER A 182 -13.85 4.73 21.57
C SER A 182 -14.16 5.02 20.10
N ARG A 183 -13.22 4.78 19.17
CA ARG A 183 -13.42 4.92 17.72
C ARG A 183 -13.88 3.63 17.03
N GLY A 184 -14.18 2.57 17.80
CA GLY A 184 -14.75 1.32 17.28
C GLY A 184 -13.77 0.33 16.65
N LEU A 185 -12.50 0.70 16.46
CA LEU A 185 -11.46 -0.17 15.87
C LEU A 185 -11.31 -1.49 16.66
N ALA A 186 -11.32 -1.43 17.99
CA ALA A 186 -11.30 -2.62 18.84
C ALA A 186 -12.50 -3.57 18.62
N ARG A 187 -13.65 -3.04 18.17
CA ARG A 187 -14.86 -3.81 17.85
C ARG A 187 -14.80 -4.44 16.45
N ALA A 188 -14.10 -3.80 15.51
CA ALA A 188 -13.79 -4.35 14.19
C ALA A 188 -12.76 -5.50 14.26
N GLY A 189 -11.96 -5.55 15.33
CA GLY A 189 -11.03 -6.65 15.62
C GLY A 189 -9.60 -6.19 15.92
N TYR A 190 -9.27 -4.90 15.76
CA TYR A 190 -7.95 -4.32 16.04
C TYR A 190 -7.67 -4.29 17.56
N ASP A 191 -7.38 -5.45 18.13
CA ASP A 191 -7.35 -5.66 19.58
C ASP A 191 -5.95 -5.77 20.18
N ILE A 192 -4.89 -6.07 19.39
CA ILE A 192 -3.52 -6.11 19.91
C ILE A 192 -2.86 -4.71 19.86
N VAL A 193 -2.42 -4.21 21.02
CA VAL A 193 -1.61 -2.98 21.16
C VAL A 193 -0.13 -3.37 21.27
N TRP A 194 0.64 -3.16 20.20
CA TRP A 194 2.05 -3.54 20.11
C TRP A 194 2.99 -2.41 20.52
N LEU A 195 3.86 -2.67 21.50
CA LEU A 195 5.00 -1.82 21.86
C LEU A 195 6.21 -2.19 21.01
N ASP A 196 6.56 -1.35 20.04
CA ASP A 196 7.68 -1.57 19.12
C ASP A 196 9.04 -1.06 19.69
N GLY A 197 10.09 -1.06 18.87
CA GLY A 197 11.41 -0.58 19.23
C GLY A 197 11.38 0.81 19.87
N GLY A 198 11.86 0.91 21.11
CA GLY A 198 11.86 2.14 21.89
C GLY A 198 11.41 1.97 23.34
N TRP A 199 10.66 0.92 23.70
CA TRP A 199 10.17 0.73 25.08
C TRP A 199 11.28 0.51 26.12
N GLN A 200 12.44 0.02 25.68
CA GLN A 200 13.55 -0.39 26.54
C GLN A 200 14.33 0.78 27.16
N ASP A 201 14.99 0.51 28.29
CA ASP A 201 15.97 1.41 28.89
C ASP A 201 17.27 1.47 28.05
N PRO A 202 18.03 2.59 28.05
CA PRO A 202 19.30 2.69 27.33
C PRO A 202 20.36 1.65 27.74
N GLU A 203 20.27 1.13 28.96
CA GLU A 203 20.91 -0.13 29.35
C GLU A 203 19.81 -1.21 29.41
N PRO A 204 19.53 -1.96 28.33
CA PRO A 204 18.29 -2.74 28.22
C PRO A 204 18.21 -3.97 29.13
N ARG A 205 19.27 -4.31 29.89
CA ARG A 205 19.29 -5.42 30.85
C ARG A 205 19.81 -5.02 32.23
N THR A 206 19.29 -5.69 33.26
CA THR A 206 19.85 -5.65 34.62
C THR A 206 21.18 -6.39 34.70
N ALA A 207 21.95 -6.16 35.76
CA ALA A 207 23.14 -6.97 36.08
C ALA A 207 22.84 -8.47 36.34
N ALA A 208 21.56 -8.85 36.51
CA ALA A 208 21.13 -10.24 36.60
C ALA A 208 20.72 -10.84 35.23
N GLY A 209 20.67 -10.03 34.17
CA GLY A 209 20.35 -10.43 32.80
C GLY A 209 18.88 -10.21 32.38
N ASP A 210 18.00 -9.75 33.28
CA ASP A 210 16.59 -9.48 32.97
C ASP A 210 16.45 -8.24 32.09
N LEU A 211 15.48 -8.23 31.16
CA LEU A 211 15.15 -7.03 30.39
C LEU A 211 14.56 -5.94 31.30
N GLN A 212 14.82 -4.66 30.99
CA GLN A 212 14.24 -3.53 31.71
C GLN A 212 13.73 -2.42 30.76
N ALA A 213 12.51 -1.95 31.03
CA ALA A 213 11.89 -0.83 30.32
C ALA A 213 12.44 0.51 30.81
N ASP A 214 12.35 1.53 29.96
CA ASP A 214 12.85 2.87 30.26
C ASP A 214 12.23 3.43 31.54
N ARG A 215 13.06 3.71 32.55
CA ARG A 215 12.60 4.11 33.89
C ARG A 215 11.99 5.52 33.94
N THR A 216 12.11 6.32 32.87
CA THR A 216 11.48 7.64 32.74
C THR A 216 10.15 7.56 31.99
N ARG A 217 10.08 6.71 30.94
CA ARG A 217 8.92 6.57 30.06
C ARG A 217 7.91 5.51 30.54
N PHE A 218 8.39 4.55 31.36
CA PHE A 218 7.63 3.50 32.04
C PHE A 218 8.04 3.39 33.53
N PRO A 219 7.86 4.44 34.34
CA PRO A 219 8.40 4.51 35.71
C PRO A 219 7.85 3.46 36.69
N ASN A 220 6.73 2.80 36.34
CA ASN A 220 6.14 1.70 37.11
C ASN A 220 6.37 0.32 36.44
N GLY A 221 7.27 0.23 35.46
CA GLY A 221 7.44 -0.94 34.59
C GLY A 221 6.30 -1.11 33.58
N LEU A 222 6.33 -2.23 32.85
CA LEU A 222 5.34 -2.53 31.79
C LEU A 222 4.05 -3.17 32.30
N LYS A 223 4.09 -3.98 33.37
CA LYS A 223 2.90 -4.72 33.86
C LYS A 223 1.68 -3.80 34.10
N PRO A 224 1.79 -2.63 34.76
CA PRO A 224 0.65 -1.72 34.93
C PRO A 224 0.11 -1.08 33.64
N LEU A 225 0.88 -1.14 32.54
CA LEU A 225 0.40 -0.75 31.21
C LEU A 225 -0.32 -1.91 30.51
N VAL A 226 0.22 -3.14 30.63
CA VAL A 226 -0.45 -4.37 30.17
C VAL A 226 -1.78 -4.56 30.89
N ASP A 227 -1.81 -4.39 32.22
CA ASP A 227 -3.03 -4.40 33.05
C ASP A 227 -4.08 -3.40 32.54
N TYR A 228 -3.64 -2.21 32.10
CA TYR A 228 -4.54 -1.19 31.53
C TYR A 228 -5.10 -1.62 30.16
N ILE A 229 -4.25 -2.15 29.28
CA ILE A 229 -4.64 -2.65 27.95
C ILE A 229 -5.66 -3.80 28.12
N HIS A 230 -5.37 -4.78 28.97
CA HIS A 230 -6.28 -5.88 29.31
C HIS A 230 -7.60 -5.39 29.91
N ALA A 231 -7.57 -4.37 30.79
CA ALA A 231 -8.77 -3.77 31.36
C ALA A 231 -9.66 -3.02 30.33
N LYS A 232 -9.17 -2.78 29.10
CA LYS A 232 -9.98 -2.29 27.97
C LYS A 232 -10.57 -3.40 27.10
N GLY A 233 -10.28 -4.67 27.40
CA GLY A 233 -10.62 -5.81 26.55
C GLY A 233 -9.68 -5.97 25.34
N LEU A 234 -8.49 -5.35 25.40
CA LEU A 234 -7.45 -5.44 24.38
C LEU A 234 -6.36 -6.43 24.80
N ARG A 235 -5.49 -6.82 23.87
CA ARG A 235 -4.30 -7.65 24.06
C ARG A 235 -3.02 -6.81 23.95
N ALA A 236 -1.93 -7.23 24.58
CA ALA A 236 -0.66 -6.49 24.57
C ALA A 236 0.41 -7.23 23.76
N GLY A 237 1.10 -6.51 22.86
CA GLY A 237 2.28 -6.98 22.14
C GLY A 237 3.56 -6.26 22.58
N ILE A 238 4.71 -6.93 22.51
CA ILE A 238 6.04 -6.35 22.79
C ILE A 238 7.04 -6.64 21.67
N TYR A 239 8.13 -5.88 21.61
CA TYR A 239 9.21 -6.01 20.64
C TYR A 239 10.51 -6.47 21.29
N THR A 240 11.27 -7.33 20.60
CA THR A 240 12.69 -7.62 20.88
C THR A 240 13.42 -7.94 19.57
N ASP A 241 14.68 -8.37 19.64
CA ASP A 241 15.52 -8.79 18.51
C ASP A 241 16.11 -10.18 18.80
N ALA A 242 16.25 -11.03 17.78
CA ALA A 242 16.80 -12.37 17.92
C ALA A 242 18.31 -12.37 18.22
N GLY A 243 19.06 -11.34 17.82
CA GLY A 243 20.49 -11.27 18.13
C GLY A 243 20.79 -10.80 19.56
N PRO A 244 22.05 -10.92 20.02
CA PRO A 244 22.48 -10.39 21.31
C PRO A 244 22.50 -8.86 21.27
N TYR A 245 22.17 -8.19 22.38
CA TYR A 245 22.30 -6.73 22.46
C TYR A 245 23.74 -6.27 22.22
N ILE A 246 23.97 -5.51 21.15
CA ILE A 246 25.26 -4.91 20.80
C ILE A 246 25.13 -3.37 20.87
N PRO A 247 25.72 -2.71 21.89
CA PRO A 247 25.66 -1.26 22.05
C PRO A 247 26.10 -0.50 20.80
N GLY A 248 25.27 0.44 20.35
CA GLY A 248 25.54 1.25 19.15
C GLY A 248 25.41 0.52 17.82
N LYS A 249 24.90 -0.72 17.80
CA LYS A 249 24.54 -1.46 16.58
C LYS A 249 23.05 -1.80 16.51
N CYS A 250 22.43 -2.15 17.64
CA CYS A 250 21.01 -2.42 17.74
C CYS A 250 20.45 -1.90 19.08
N GLY A 251 19.13 -1.70 19.17
CA GLY A 251 18.50 -1.02 20.30
C GLY A 251 18.29 -1.88 21.55
N LEU A 252 18.05 -3.18 21.38
CA LEU A 252 17.84 -4.19 22.43
C LEU A 252 17.98 -5.57 21.76
N GLY A 253 18.31 -6.64 22.50
CA GLY A 253 18.38 -7.98 21.89
C GLY A 253 18.35 -9.16 22.88
N SER A 254 17.75 -10.26 22.45
CA SER A 254 17.47 -11.48 23.22
C SER A 254 18.48 -12.62 23.04
N GLY A 255 19.45 -12.49 22.14
CA GLY A 255 20.47 -13.50 21.89
C GLY A 255 21.21 -13.94 23.16
N GLY A 256 21.13 -15.24 23.47
CA GLY A 256 21.67 -15.83 24.70
C GLY A 256 20.72 -15.82 25.91
N TYR A 257 19.55 -15.20 25.81
CA TYR A 257 18.58 -15.04 26.90
C TYR A 257 17.16 -15.56 26.59
N TYR A 258 16.91 -16.12 25.39
CA TYR A 258 15.57 -16.44 24.86
C TYR A 258 14.56 -17.01 25.87
N GLN A 259 14.91 -18.07 26.62
CA GLN A 259 14.00 -18.67 27.60
C GLN A 259 13.63 -17.71 28.73
N ARG A 260 14.62 -16.97 29.26
CA ARG A 260 14.40 -15.99 30.32
C ARG A 260 13.54 -14.83 29.84
N ASP A 261 13.79 -14.35 28.63
CA ASP A 261 13.01 -13.27 28.04
C ASP A 261 11.57 -13.73 27.76
N ALA A 262 11.37 -14.96 27.25
CA ALA A 262 10.05 -15.55 27.06
C ALA A 262 9.29 -15.72 28.40
N ASP A 263 9.97 -16.22 29.45
CA ASP A 263 9.42 -16.31 30.80
C ASP A 263 9.05 -14.92 31.34
N GLN A 264 9.86 -13.90 31.05
CA GLN A 264 9.65 -12.52 31.48
C GLN A 264 8.49 -11.84 30.73
N PHE A 265 8.36 -12.02 29.42
CA PHE A 265 7.20 -11.54 28.65
C PHE A 265 5.91 -12.21 29.10
N ALA A 266 5.96 -13.51 29.42
CA ALA A 266 4.83 -14.25 29.96
C ALA A 266 4.45 -13.81 31.38
N ALA A 267 5.42 -13.48 32.24
CA ALA A 267 5.21 -12.93 33.59
C ALA A 267 4.76 -11.46 33.58
N TRP A 268 5.10 -10.70 32.52
CA TRP A 268 4.50 -9.39 32.22
C TRP A 268 3.13 -9.51 31.54
N GLU A 269 2.67 -10.72 31.25
CA GLU A 269 1.38 -11.05 30.60
C GLU A 269 1.21 -10.45 29.20
N PHE A 270 2.28 -10.31 28.41
CA PHE A 270 2.13 -10.02 26.98
C PHE A 270 1.45 -11.19 26.24
N ASP A 271 0.60 -10.87 25.27
CA ASP A 271 -0.15 -11.81 24.41
C ASP A 271 0.56 -12.07 23.07
N ALA A 272 1.51 -11.20 22.71
CA ALA A 272 2.23 -11.25 21.44
C ALA A 272 3.66 -10.71 21.56
N VAL A 273 4.56 -11.16 20.69
CA VAL A 273 5.93 -10.65 20.55
C VAL A 273 6.35 -10.55 19.09
N LYS A 274 6.93 -9.40 18.73
CA LYS A 274 7.64 -9.15 17.48
C LYS A 274 9.14 -9.35 17.75
N VAL A 275 9.82 -10.14 16.93
CA VAL A 275 11.25 -10.41 17.08
C VAL A 275 11.99 -9.96 15.81
N ASP A 276 12.74 -8.89 15.95
CA ASP A 276 13.57 -8.27 14.91
C ASP A 276 14.86 -9.08 14.62
N PHE A 277 15.67 -8.62 13.66
CA PHE A 277 16.93 -9.24 13.26
C PHE A 277 18.12 -8.27 13.16
N LEU A 278 17.99 -7.00 13.52
CA LEU A 278 19.09 -6.01 13.45
C LEU A 278 20.33 -6.41 14.28
N CYS A 279 20.14 -6.91 15.51
CA CYS A 279 21.23 -7.52 16.28
C CYS A 279 21.70 -8.83 15.65
N GLY A 280 20.80 -9.61 15.03
CA GLY A 280 21.11 -10.86 14.35
C GLY A 280 22.09 -10.68 13.19
N ILE A 281 21.84 -9.68 12.35
CA ILE A 281 22.74 -9.21 11.28
C ILE A 281 24.06 -8.72 11.88
N ALA A 282 24.00 -7.86 12.90
CA ALA A 282 25.20 -7.31 13.55
C ALA A 282 26.09 -8.37 14.24
N ALA A 283 25.53 -9.54 14.57
CA ALA A 283 26.22 -10.70 15.12
C ALA A 283 26.51 -11.81 14.08
N ASN A 284 26.12 -11.61 12.80
CA ASN A 284 26.26 -12.59 11.71
C ASN A 284 25.67 -13.97 12.07
N LEU A 285 24.41 -13.99 12.52
CA LEU A 285 23.69 -15.21 12.91
C LEU A 285 22.90 -15.80 11.73
N ASP A 286 22.55 -17.08 11.80
CA ASP A 286 21.56 -17.69 10.90
C ASP A 286 20.13 -17.40 11.43
N PRO A 287 19.26 -16.70 10.67
CA PRO A 287 17.93 -16.34 11.13
C PRO A 287 17.08 -17.58 11.42
N LYS A 288 17.18 -18.63 10.57
CA LYS A 288 16.40 -19.87 10.73
C LYS A 288 16.67 -20.53 12.08
N THR A 289 17.94 -20.64 12.48
CA THR A 289 18.36 -21.18 13.78
C THR A 289 17.81 -20.35 14.92
N VAL A 290 18.11 -19.04 14.98
CA VAL A 290 17.78 -18.24 16.17
C VAL A 290 16.28 -18.01 16.34
N TYR A 291 15.51 -17.86 15.27
CA TYR A 291 14.05 -17.80 15.37
C TYR A 291 13.43 -19.14 15.78
N THR A 292 14.01 -20.28 15.37
CA THR A 292 13.56 -21.61 15.83
C THR A 292 13.84 -21.80 17.33
N GLU A 293 14.97 -21.28 17.84
CA GLU A 293 15.28 -21.28 19.26
C GLU A 293 14.36 -20.34 20.06
N PHE A 294 14.09 -19.15 19.53
CA PHE A 294 13.16 -18.19 20.14
C PHE A 294 11.73 -18.73 20.19
N ALA A 295 11.23 -19.31 19.11
CA ALA A 295 9.90 -19.93 19.08
C ALA A 295 9.78 -21.11 20.07
N ARG A 296 10.86 -21.88 20.25
CA ARG A 296 10.93 -22.92 21.29
C ARG A 296 10.86 -22.32 22.70
N ALA A 297 11.57 -21.23 22.96
CA ALA A 297 11.51 -20.52 24.24
C ALA A 297 10.09 -19.99 24.55
N LEU A 298 9.42 -19.38 23.58
CA LEU A 298 8.03 -18.93 23.71
C LEU A 298 7.07 -20.09 24.03
N ARG A 299 7.17 -21.21 23.31
CA ARG A 299 6.34 -22.41 23.56
C ARG A 299 6.59 -23.04 24.93
N ASN A 300 7.79 -22.85 25.48
CA ASN A 300 8.23 -23.43 26.75
C ASN A 300 8.19 -22.44 27.93
N ASN A 301 7.57 -21.26 27.79
CA ASN A 301 7.59 -20.24 28.84
C ASN A 301 7.02 -20.76 30.17
N ALA A 302 7.58 -20.29 31.29
CA ALA A 302 7.35 -20.85 32.62
C ALA A 302 5.89 -20.82 33.13
N SER A 303 4.99 -20.02 32.54
CA SER A 303 3.55 -20.03 32.86
C SER A 303 2.68 -20.77 31.85
N GLY A 304 3.25 -21.25 30.74
CA GLY A 304 2.51 -21.90 29.65
C GLY A 304 1.60 -20.97 28.87
N ARG A 305 1.80 -19.64 28.97
CA ARG A 305 0.95 -18.63 28.31
C ARG A 305 1.14 -18.69 26.78
N PRO A 306 0.08 -18.83 25.97
CA PRO A 306 0.20 -18.68 24.52
C PRO A 306 0.61 -17.24 24.18
N ILE A 307 1.65 -17.07 23.36
CA ILE A 307 2.15 -15.77 22.89
C ILE A 307 2.27 -15.83 21.37
N ILE A 308 1.58 -14.94 20.66
CA ILE A 308 1.67 -14.81 19.19
C ILE A 308 3.09 -14.39 18.81
N PHE A 309 3.74 -15.14 17.92
CA PHE A 309 5.06 -14.78 17.42
C PHE A 309 4.98 -14.16 16.01
N ASN A 310 5.37 -12.87 15.91
CA ASN A 310 5.65 -12.18 14.65
C ASN A 310 7.17 -12.14 14.41
N LEU A 311 7.60 -12.72 13.28
CA LEU A 311 9.01 -12.82 12.88
C LEU A 311 9.35 -11.64 11.96
N CYS A 312 10.25 -10.76 12.39
CA CYS A 312 10.58 -9.53 11.69
C CYS A 312 12.05 -9.52 11.25
N ASN A 313 12.31 -9.71 9.95
CA ASN A 313 13.66 -9.65 9.39
C ASN A 313 13.75 -8.48 8.37
N PRO A 314 13.77 -7.21 8.81
CA PRO A 314 13.27 -6.09 8.02
C PRO A 314 14.27 -5.47 7.02
N VAL A 315 15.56 -5.80 7.09
CA VAL A 315 16.60 -5.17 6.24
C VAL A 315 17.54 -6.17 5.56
N THR A 316 17.19 -7.45 5.53
CA THR A 316 17.84 -8.47 4.70
C THR A 316 17.06 -8.64 3.40
N SER A 317 17.34 -7.77 2.44
CA SER A 317 16.66 -7.74 1.14
C SER A 317 17.59 -7.09 0.11
N PRO A 318 17.40 -7.32 -1.20
CA PRO A 318 18.15 -6.63 -2.25
C PRO A 318 18.20 -5.10 -2.07
N ASP A 319 17.08 -4.47 -1.69
CA ASP A 319 16.95 -3.03 -1.38
C ASP A 319 17.91 -2.50 -0.28
N TRP A 320 18.54 -3.36 0.51
CA TRP A 320 19.39 -2.99 1.65
C TRP A 320 20.77 -3.70 1.64
N GLY A 321 21.11 -4.40 0.55
CA GLY A 321 22.44 -4.98 0.32
C GLY A 321 22.43 -6.44 -0.19
N MET A 322 23.60 -6.92 -0.62
CA MET A 322 23.79 -8.32 -1.02
C MET A 322 23.87 -9.25 0.20
N TYR A 323 22.71 -9.74 0.64
CA TYR A 323 22.60 -10.84 1.59
C TYR A 323 22.44 -12.18 0.85
N PRO A 324 23.10 -13.27 1.31
CA PRO A 324 22.79 -14.63 0.85
C PRO A 324 21.29 -14.93 0.92
N GLU A 325 20.76 -15.76 0.02
CA GLU A 325 19.32 -16.01 -0.08
C GLU A 325 18.73 -16.47 1.27
N GLU A 326 19.43 -17.37 1.96
CA GLU A 326 19.07 -17.93 3.26
C GLU A 326 19.00 -16.90 4.41
N GLN A 327 19.63 -15.74 4.25
CA GLN A 327 19.57 -14.62 5.20
C GLN A 327 18.36 -13.71 4.97
N GLN A 328 17.77 -13.72 3.76
CA GLN A 328 16.79 -12.71 3.34
C GLN A 328 15.40 -12.91 3.96
N SER A 329 14.75 -11.79 4.28
CA SER A 329 13.32 -11.63 4.52
C SER A 329 12.45 -12.52 3.61
N THR A 330 12.70 -12.46 2.29
CA THR A 330 11.94 -13.19 1.26
C THR A 330 12.10 -14.71 1.30
N TYR A 331 13.05 -15.25 2.08
CA TYR A 331 13.30 -16.68 2.25
C TYR A 331 12.67 -17.26 3.54
N SER A 332 12.07 -16.41 4.38
CA SER A 332 11.48 -16.81 5.67
C SER A 332 10.42 -17.91 5.57
N TRP A 333 9.72 -17.99 4.43
CA TRP A 333 8.71 -19.04 4.14
C TRP A 333 9.26 -20.47 4.29
N THR A 334 10.57 -20.69 4.15
CA THR A 334 11.21 -22.01 4.25
C THR A 334 11.35 -22.55 5.69
N TYR A 335 10.85 -21.82 6.69
CA TYR A 335 10.84 -22.24 8.10
C TYR A 335 9.79 -21.53 8.97
N ALA A 336 9.46 -20.28 8.68
CA ALA A 336 8.55 -19.48 9.50
C ALA A 336 7.16 -20.13 9.74
N PRO A 337 6.51 -20.83 8.78
CA PRO A 337 5.22 -21.48 9.01
C PRO A 337 5.22 -22.55 10.10
N GLU A 338 6.37 -23.17 10.41
CA GLU A 338 6.49 -24.16 11.49
C GLU A 338 6.71 -23.53 12.88
N ILE A 339 7.07 -22.24 12.94
CA ILE A 339 7.56 -21.58 14.15
C ILE A 339 6.76 -20.34 14.58
N ALA A 340 6.22 -19.55 13.64
CA ALA A 340 5.64 -18.22 13.88
C ALA A 340 4.19 -18.11 13.38
N GLN A 341 3.43 -17.16 13.94
CA GLN A 341 2.07 -16.81 13.48
C GLN A 341 2.11 -15.88 12.27
N SER A 342 3.18 -15.11 12.12
CA SER A 342 3.43 -14.35 10.91
C SER A 342 4.91 -14.06 10.71
N TRP A 343 5.31 -13.77 9.47
CA TRP A 343 6.68 -13.37 9.13
C TRP A 343 6.72 -12.26 8.08
N ARG A 344 7.52 -11.24 8.35
CA ARG A 344 7.77 -10.12 7.43
C ARG A 344 8.40 -10.63 6.14
N THR A 345 7.69 -10.49 5.02
CA THR A 345 8.16 -10.97 3.70
C THR A 345 9.09 -10.00 3.00
N TYR A 346 9.13 -8.73 3.44
CA TYR A 346 10.00 -7.69 2.89
C TYR A 346 10.33 -6.59 3.91
N THR A 347 10.98 -5.53 3.44
CA THR A 347 11.33 -4.36 4.25
C THR A 347 10.12 -3.64 4.80
N ASP A 348 10.35 -2.68 5.70
CA ASP A 348 9.31 -1.78 6.16
C ASP A 348 8.66 -1.09 4.95
N VAL A 349 7.35 -0.88 5.02
CA VAL A 349 6.53 -0.42 3.88
C VAL A 349 6.79 1.05 3.51
N GLY A 350 7.67 1.75 4.22
CA GLY A 350 8.14 3.10 3.89
C GLY A 350 8.69 3.81 5.12
N PHE A 351 8.64 5.15 5.13
CA PHE A 351 9.11 5.98 6.25
C PHE A 351 7.97 6.78 6.90
N VAL A 352 8.13 7.17 8.17
CA VAL A 352 7.12 7.92 8.95
C VAL A 352 6.70 9.19 8.19
N GLY A 353 5.52 9.18 7.57
CA GLY A 353 4.97 10.33 6.82
C GLY A 353 5.42 10.49 5.37
N ASP A 354 6.16 9.52 4.80
CA ASP A 354 6.55 9.47 3.38
C ASP A 354 6.37 8.05 2.79
N ILE A 355 5.28 7.36 3.17
CA ILE A 355 4.89 6.07 2.59
C ILE A 355 4.18 6.31 1.26
N LYS A 356 4.76 5.86 0.14
CA LYS A 356 4.22 6.04 -1.21
C LYS A 356 3.54 4.75 -1.68
N PHE A 357 2.53 4.86 -2.55
CA PHE A 357 1.76 3.69 -3.03
C PHE A 357 2.63 2.62 -3.73
N LYS A 358 3.73 3.04 -4.39
CA LYS A 358 4.73 2.12 -4.95
C LYS A 358 5.39 1.21 -3.91
N ASP A 359 5.54 1.67 -2.66
CA ASP A 359 6.20 0.93 -1.58
C ASP A 359 5.29 -0.16 -1.02
N VAL A 360 3.98 0.16 -0.91
CA VAL A 360 2.89 -0.79 -0.67
C VAL A 360 2.84 -1.88 -1.75
N LEU A 361 2.89 -1.49 -3.03
CA LEU A 361 2.89 -2.44 -4.14
C LEU A 361 4.14 -3.34 -4.13
N ARG A 362 5.33 -2.79 -3.87
CA ARG A 362 6.59 -3.53 -3.72
C ARG A 362 6.51 -4.57 -2.60
N ASN A 363 6.00 -4.20 -1.42
CA ASN A 363 5.79 -5.14 -0.32
C ASN A 363 4.79 -6.23 -0.69
N TYR A 364 3.69 -5.86 -1.37
CA TYR A 364 2.68 -6.81 -1.83
C TYR A 364 3.22 -7.82 -2.85
N ASP A 365 4.03 -7.38 -3.83
CA ASP A 365 4.66 -8.28 -4.81
C ASP A 365 5.67 -9.25 -4.17
N ALA A 366 6.39 -8.81 -3.13
CA ALA A 366 7.26 -9.70 -2.35
C ALA A 366 6.44 -10.71 -1.52
N ASN A 367 5.37 -10.25 -0.87
CA ASN A 367 4.42 -11.08 -0.12
C ASN A 367 3.72 -12.12 -1.02
N ALA A 368 3.49 -11.78 -2.29
CA ALA A 368 2.87 -12.63 -3.29
C ALA A 368 3.78 -13.73 -3.89
N ARG A 369 5.04 -13.86 -3.45
CA ARG A 369 5.95 -14.91 -3.94
C ARG A 369 5.57 -16.31 -3.47
N HIS A 370 5.11 -16.44 -2.21
CA HIS A 370 4.80 -17.72 -1.58
C HIS A 370 3.40 -17.75 -0.92
N PRO A 371 2.31 -17.59 -1.70
CA PRO A 371 0.94 -17.67 -1.19
C PRO A 371 0.55 -19.07 -0.68
N GLU A 372 1.27 -20.12 -1.05
CA GLU A 372 1.01 -21.51 -0.68
C GLU A 372 1.35 -21.86 0.77
N VAL A 373 2.13 -21.04 1.46
CA VAL A 373 2.47 -21.23 2.89
C VAL A 373 1.59 -20.43 3.86
N ALA A 374 0.69 -19.59 3.35
CA ALA A 374 -0.27 -18.85 4.19
C ALA A 374 -1.48 -19.73 4.52
N GLY A 375 -1.83 -19.83 5.81
CA GLY A 375 -2.95 -20.63 6.29
C GLY A 375 -3.29 -20.40 7.75
N PRO A 376 -4.35 -21.06 8.27
CA PRO A 376 -4.79 -20.91 9.65
C PRO A 376 -3.65 -21.13 10.67
N GLY A 377 -3.24 -20.04 11.33
CA GLY A 377 -2.18 -20.02 12.33
C GLY A 377 -0.79 -19.57 11.85
N HIS A 378 -0.61 -19.26 10.56
CA HIS A 378 0.68 -18.89 9.96
C HIS A 378 0.51 -18.05 8.66
N TYR A 379 0.84 -16.75 8.71
CA TYR A 379 0.59 -15.80 7.60
C TYR A 379 1.83 -15.05 7.10
N ASN A 380 1.90 -14.80 5.80
CA ASN A 380 2.82 -13.81 5.24
C ASN A 380 2.45 -12.40 5.75
N ASP A 381 3.44 -11.61 6.17
CA ASP A 381 3.29 -10.25 6.69
C ASP A 381 3.91 -9.22 5.73
N PRO A 382 3.10 -8.46 4.97
CA PRO A 382 3.56 -7.40 4.07
C PRO A 382 3.84 -6.07 4.77
N ASP A 383 3.89 -6.05 6.11
CA ASP A 383 4.07 -4.87 6.98
C ASP A 383 2.80 -3.99 7.15
N TYR A 384 2.89 -2.90 7.92
CA TYR A 384 1.76 -2.16 8.47
C TYR A 384 0.79 -1.52 7.46
N LEU A 385 -0.48 -1.44 7.85
CA LEU A 385 -1.47 -0.54 7.23
C LEU A 385 -1.12 0.92 7.53
N ALA A 386 -1.12 1.77 6.51
CA ALA A 386 -0.50 3.10 6.53
C ALA A 386 -1.45 4.32 6.28
N PRO A 387 -2.67 4.37 6.85
CA PRO A 387 -3.60 5.48 6.61
C PRO A 387 -3.03 6.83 7.05
N GLY A 388 -2.98 7.80 6.15
CA GLY A 388 -2.48 9.15 6.45
C GLY A 388 -0.97 9.26 6.71
N LEU A 389 -0.17 8.28 6.28
CA LEU A 389 1.31 8.31 6.38
C LEU A 389 2.03 8.63 5.06
N GLY A 390 1.31 9.15 4.05
CA GLY A 390 1.87 9.60 2.77
C GLY A 390 0.95 9.35 1.57
N MET A 391 0.10 8.32 1.66
CA MET A 391 -0.88 7.95 0.63
C MET A 391 -2.22 8.72 0.74
N THR A 392 -2.94 8.78 -0.39
CA THR A 392 -4.35 9.22 -0.45
C THR A 392 -5.32 8.18 0.14
N ASP A 393 -6.57 8.58 0.40
CA ASP A 393 -7.62 7.66 0.89
C ASP A 393 -7.92 6.53 -0.13
N GLU A 394 -7.80 6.75 -1.45
CA GLU A 394 -7.99 5.71 -2.47
C GLU A 394 -6.82 4.70 -2.48
N GLU A 395 -5.58 5.18 -2.38
CA GLU A 395 -4.39 4.31 -2.28
C GLU A 395 -4.41 3.50 -0.97
N PHE A 396 -4.87 4.08 0.14
CA PHE A 396 -5.07 3.36 1.39
C PHE A 396 -6.21 2.33 1.31
N ARG A 397 -7.34 2.67 0.67
CA ARG A 397 -8.42 1.74 0.34
C ARG A 397 -7.92 0.57 -0.52
N THR A 398 -7.01 0.83 -1.46
CA THR A 398 -6.31 -0.22 -2.20
C THR A 398 -5.38 -1.06 -1.31
N GLN A 399 -4.62 -0.45 -0.39
CA GLN A 399 -3.83 -1.20 0.59
C GLN A 399 -4.72 -2.16 1.42
N MET A 400 -5.83 -1.65 1.96
CA MET A 400 -6.79 -2.46 2.73
C MET A 400 -7.37 -3.60 1.89
N THR A 401 -7.77 -3.32 0.65
CA THR A 401 -8.24 -4.33 -0.32
C THR A 401 -7.21 -5.45 -0.52
N LEU A 402 -5.94 -5.08 -0.70
CA LEU A 402 -4.85 -6.01 -0.95
C LEU A 402 -4.48 -6.83 0.30
N TRP A 403 -4.38 -6.21 1.48
CA TRP A 403 -4.11 -6.89 2.74
C TRP A 403 -5.25 -7.85 3.13
N ALA A 404 -6.51 -7.47 2.88
CA ALA A 404 -7.66 -8.35 3.06
C ALA A 404 -7.60 -9.58 2.14
N ALA A 405 -7.37 -9.36 0.83
CA ALA A 405 -7.20 -10.44 -0.13
C ALA A 405 -5.98 -11.34 0.17
N ALA A 406 -4.91 -10.79 0.74
CA ALA A 406 -3.71 -11.55 1.09
C ALA A 406 -3.87 -12.46 2.32
N ALA A 407 -4.93 -12.31 3.12
CA ALA A 407 -4.97 -12.84 4.48
C ALA A 407 -3.76 -12.36 5.33
N ALA A 408 -3.32 -11.12 5.10
CA ALA A 408 -2.27 -10.48 5.88
C ALA A 408 -2.77 -10.10 7.28
N PRO A 409 -1.89 -10.03 8.31
CA PRO A 409 -2.21 -9.39 9.57
C PRO A 409 -2.58 -7.91 9.37
N LEU A 410 -3.65 -7.44 10.02
CA LEU A 410 -4.14 -6.07 9.86
C LEU A 410 -3.65 -5.20 11.02
N VAL A 411 -2.38 -4.78 10.96
CA VAL A 411 -1.77 -3.92 11.99
C VAL A 411 -1.71 -2.47 11.51
N ILE A 412 -2.44 -1.58 12.18
CA ILE A 412 -2.44 -0.14 11.92
C ILE A 412 -1.11 0.46 12.40
N GLY A 413 -0.34 1.05 11.48
CA GLY A 413 0.87 1.79 11.82
C GLY A 413 0.61 3.21 12.31
N SER A 414 -0.48 3.86 11.88
CA SER A 414 -0.74 5.29 12.09
C SER A 414 -1.26 5.67 13.48
N ASP A 415 -1.14 6.94 13.88
CA ASP A 415 -1.75 7.44 15.13
C ASP A 415 -3.29 7.46 15.06
N VAL A 416 -3.93 6.44 15.63
CA VAL A 416 -5.39 6.25 15.63
C VAL A 416 -6.17 7.37 16.32
N ARG A 417 -5.52 8.24 17.10
CA ARG A 417 -6.14 9.47 17.66
C ARG A 417 -6.36 10.56 16.60
N LYS A 418 -5.64 10.48 15.45
CA LYS A 418 -5.59 11.53 14.42
C LYS A 418 -6.21 11.14 13.06
N LEU A 419 -6.51 9.87 12.83
CA LEU A 419 -7.09 9.40 11.56
C LEU A 419 -8.40 10.10 11.21
N SER A 420 -8.62 10.37 9.91
CA SER A 420 -9.89 10.90 9.40
C SER A 420 -11.04 9.93 9.68
N GLN A 421 -12.29 10.37 9.46
CA GLN A 421 -13.41 9.42 9.51
C GLN A 421 -13.31 8.42 8.35
N THR A 422 -12.97 8.88 7.13
CA THR A 422 -12.74 8.01 5.95
C THR A 422 -11.79 6.86 6.25
N SER A 423 -10.65 7.12 6.89
CA SER A 423 -9.68 6.08 7.20
C SER A 423 -10.17 5.11 8.28
N VAL A 424 -11.03 5.54 9.21
CA VAL A 424 -11.70 4.63 10.16
C VAL A 424 -12.77 3.81 9.46
N ASP A 425 -13.58 4.42 8.60
CA ASP A 425 -14.61 3.71 7.83
C ASP A 425 -13.96 2.60 6.98
N ILE A 426 -12.86 2.90 6.26
CA ILE A 426 -12.05 1.93 5.50
C ILE A 426 -11.48 0.81 6.40
N LEU A 427 -10.99 1.14 7.60
CA LEU A 427 -10.46 0.13 8.54
C LEU A 427 -11.55 -0.76 9.13
N THR A 428 -12.75 -0.21 9.37
CA THR A 428 -13.88 -0.91 10.03
C THR A 428 -14.87 -1.54 9.05
N ASP A 429 -14.58 -1.50 7.75
CA ASP A 429 -15.43 -2.05 6.69
C ASP A 429 -15.69 -3.55 6.92
N PRO A 430 -16.97 -3.97 7.09
CA PRO A 430 -17.29 -5.31 7.53
C PRO A 430 -16.97 -6.38 6.47
N ASP A 431 -17.01 -6.04 5.18
CA ASP A 431 -16.77 -6.97 4.08
C ASP A 431 -15.28 -7.13 3.81
N MET A 432 -14.49 -6.05 3.92
CA MET A 432 -13.01 -6.17 3.94
C MET A 432 -12.55 -7.06 5.09
N LEU A 433 -13.10 -6.85 6.28
CA LEU A 433 -12.77 -7.62 7.47
C LEU A 433 -13.23 -9.07 7.34
N ALA A 434 -14.44 -9.34 6.82
CA ALA A 434 -14.91 -10.69 6.55
C ALA A 434 -14.05 -11.43 5.49
N ILE A 435 -13.58 -10.73 4.45
CA ILE A 435 -12.69 -11.31 3.44
C ILE A 435 -11.29 -11.56 4.01
N ASN A 436 -10.75 -10.69 4.88
CA ASN A 436 -9.49 -10.96 5.57
C ASN A 436 -9.61 -12.17 6.52
N GLN A 437 -10.63 -12.16 7.37
CA GLN A 437 -10.90 -13.14 8.43
C GLN A 437 -11.59 -14.44 7.95
N ASP A 438 -11.72 -14.64 6.63
CA ASP A 438 -12.31 -15.87 6.08
C ASP A 438 -11.60 -17.13 6.58
N ALA A 439 -12.40 -18.11 7.03
CA ALA A 439 -11.94 -19.30 7.74
C ALA A 439 -11.11 -20.28 6.90
N ALA A 440 -10.95 -20.08 5.58
CA ALA A 440 -9.98 -20.83 4.81
C ALA A 440 -8.53 -20.40 5.13
N GLY A 441 -8.32 -19.17 5.60
CA GLY A 441 -7.01 -18.61 5.95
C GLY A 441 -6.04 -18.44 4.77
N VAL A 442 -6.46 -18.72 3.54
CA VAL A 442 -5.59 -18.72 2.35
C VAL A 442 -5.35 -17.33 1.77
N GLN A 443 -4.15 -17.12 1.25
CA GLN A 443 -3.75 -15.91 0.53
C GLN A 443 -4.30 -15.89 -0.92
N ALA A 444 -4.58 -14.69 -1.45
CA ALA A 444 -4.91 -14.50 -2.86
C ALA A 444 -3.74 -14.79 -3.81
N VAL A 445 -4.06 -15.30 -4.99
CA VAL A 445 -3.11 -15.52 -6.10
C VAL A 445 -3.43 -14.61 -7.29
N ARG A 446 -2.42 -14.14 -8.03
CA ARG A 446 -2.62 -13.39 -9.26
C ARG A 446 -3.10 -14.31 -10.39
N VAL A 447 -4.07 -13.85 -11.16
CA VAL A 447 -4.57 -14.51 -12.37
C VAL A 447 -4.10 -13.71 -13.58
N GLY A 448 -3.21 -14.33 -14.38
CA GLY A 448 -2.57 -13.69 -15.52
C GLY A 448 -1.19 -13.10 -15.21
N PRO A 449 -0.59 -12.37 -16.16
CA PRO A 449 0.70 -11.72 -15.97
C PRO A 449 0.63 -10.55 -15.00
N ALA A 450 1.79 -10.13 -14.48
CA ALA A 450 1.94 -8.85 -13.81
C ALA A 450 1.86 -7.69 -14.81
N GLY A 451 1.52 -6.49 -14.35
CA GLY A 451 1.51 -5.28 -15.19
C GLY A 451 0.79 -4.10 -14.53
N THR A 452 0.49 -3.06 -15.31
CA THR A 452 -0.22 -1.86 -14.83
C THR A 452 -1.67 -2.12 -14.40
N THR A 453 -2.23 -3.29 -14.72
CA THR A 453 -3.55 -3.74 -14.26
C THR A 453 -3.52 -5.23 -13.98
N GLU A 454 -4.03 -5.66 -12.83
CA GLU A 454 -3.94 -7.06 -12.38
C GLU A 454 -5.31 -7.59 -11.89
N THR A 455 -5.47 -8.92 -11.94
CA THR A 455 -6.57 -9.63 -11.25
C THR A 455 -5.98 -10.50 -10.16
N TRP A 456 -6.51 -10.43 -8.93
CA TRP A 456 -6.12 -11.31 -7.83
C TRP A 456 -7.33 -12.05 -7.27
N VAL A 457 -7.14 -13.27 -6.79
CA VAL A 457 -8.23 -14.18 -6.39
C VAL A 457 -7.89 -14.92 -5.10
N LYS A 458 -8.66 -14.66 -4.03
CA LYS A 458 -8.74 -15.50 -2.82
C LYS A 458 -9.90 -16.49 -2.97
N ARG A 459 -9.71 -17.73 -2.50
CA ARG A 459 -10.80 -18.71 -2.33
C ARG A 459 -11.37 -18.53 -0.92
N LEU A 460 -12.69 -18.44 -0.80
CA LEU A 460 -13.38 -18.33 0.48
C LEU A 460 -13.84 -19.71 0.97
N ALA A 461 -14.08 -19.85 2.27
CA ALA A 461 -14.33 -21.13 2.94
C ALA A 461 -15.63 -21.85 2.48
N ASP A 462 -16.60 -21.09 1.99
CA ASP A 462 -17.88 -21.58 1.45
C ASP A 462 -17.81 -22.04 -0.02
N GLY A 463 -16.72 -21.72 -0.71
CA GLY A 463 -16.52 -22.00 -2.13
C GLY A 463 -16.61 -20.79 -3.05
N ASP A 464 -16.89 -19.58 -2.55
CA ASP A 464 -16.88 -18.32 -3.31
C ASP A 464 -15.44 -17.86 -3.65
N ARG A 465 -15.34 -16.78 -4.42
CA ARG A 465 -14.09 -16.06 -4.69
C ARG A 465 -14.19 -14.63 -4.18
N ALA A 466 -13.15 -14.16 -3.50
CA ALA A 466 -12.90 -12.72 -3.42
C ALA A 466 -11.98 -12.34 -4.60
N VAL A 467 -12.48 -11.46 -5.47
CA VAL A 467 -11.84 -11.10 -6.75
C VAL A 467 -11.46 -9.62 -6.72
N VAL A 468 -10.15 -9.34 -6.68
CA VAL A 468 -9.60 -7.99 -6.81
C VAL A 468 -9.40 -7.68 -8.29
N LEU A 469 -9.83 -6.50 -8.72
CA LEU A 469 -9.39 -5.85 -9.96
C LEU A 469 -8.57 -4.61 -9.57
N LEU A 470 -7.25 -4.71 -9.72
CA LEU A 470 -6.28 -3.73 -9.26
C LEU A 470 -5.79 -2.87 -10.43
N ASN A 471 -5.82 -1.55 -10.28
CA ASN A 471 -5.18 -0.60 -11.20
C ASN A 471 -3.91 -0.05 -10.57
N ARG A 472 -2.75 -0.41 -11.12
CA ARG A 472 -1.42 0.05 -10.69
C ARG A 472 -0.91 1.23 -11.53
N GLY A 473 -1.75 1.75 -12.43
CA GLY A 473 -1.41 2.85 -13.33
C GLY A 473 -2.03 4.19 -12.93
N GLU A 474 -1.41 5.24 -13.47
CA GLU A 474 -1.70 6.67 -13.25
C GLU A 474 -3.05 7.14 -13.86
N SER A 475 -3.70 6.32 -14.69
CA SER A 475 -4.98 6.67 -15.34
C SER A 475 -6.14 5.78 -14.86
N PRO A 476 -7.34 6.34 -14.60
CA PRO A 476 -8.55 5.54 -14.32
C PRO A 476 -8.86 4.58 -15.47
N LYS A 477 -9.36 3.37 -15.19
CA LYS A 477 -9.55 2.33 -16.22
C LYS A 477 -10.71 1.38 -15.89
N VAL A 478 -11.41 0.87 -16.92
CA VAL A 478 -12.38 -0.21 -16.74
C VAL A 478 -11.64 -1.55 -16.80
N LEU A 479 -11.68 -2.31 -15.71
CA LEU A 479 -11.02 -3.61 -15.58
C LEU A 479 -12.05 -4.73 -15.69
N THR A 480 -11.63 -5.85 -16.28
CA THR A 480 -12.53 -6.98 -16.57
C THR A 480 -11.80 -8.32 -16.40
N THR A 481 -12.43 -9.27 -15.71
CA THR A 481 -12.05 -10.69 -15.68
C THR A 481 -13.30 -11.57 -15.89
N THR A 482 -13.17 -12.89 -15.79
CA THR A 482 -14.30 -13.83 -15.94
C THR A 482 -14.41 -14.79 -14.77
N ALA A 483 -15.62 -15.27 -14.49
CA ALA A 483 -15.88 -16.33 -13.52
C ALA A 483 -15.01 -17.58 -13.81
N ALA A 484 -14.84 -17.94 -15.09
CA ALA A 484 -14.00 -19.05 -15.51
C ALA A 484 -12.51 -18.84 -15.16
N SER A 485 -11.96 -17.64 -15.42
CA SER A 485 -10.56 -17.32 -15.12
C SER A 485 -10.27 -17.20 -13.62
N VAL A 486 -11.27 -16.93 -12.77
CA VAL A 486 -11.15 -16.99 -11.30
C VAL A 486 -11.49 -18.37 -10.70
N GLY A 487 -11.63 -19.40 -11.55
CA GLY A 487 -11.85 -20.77 -11.12
C GLY A 487 -13.26 -21.07 -10.58
N LEU A 488 -14.29 -20.41 -11.12
CA LEU A 488 -15.70 -20.73 -10.93
C LEU A 488 -16.29 -21.35 -12.21
N SER A 489 -17.38 -22.09 -12.07
CA SER A 489 -18.10 -22.71 -13.20
C SER A 489 -19.61 -22.54 -13.04
N GLY A 490 -20.31 -22.38 -14.17
CA GLY A 490 -21.73 -22.02 -14.21
C GLY A 490 -22.04 -21.07 -15.37
N ALA A 491 -23.28 -20.59 -15.43
CA ALA A 491 -23.76 -19.64 -16.44
C ALA A 491 -24.36 -18.36 -15.84
N ARG A 492 -24.37 -18.25 -14.50
CA ARG A 492 -24.92 -17.12 -13.74
C ARG A 492 -24.12 -16.99 -12.44
N PHE A 493 -23.71 -15.78 -12.09
CA PHE A 493 -22.91 -15.52 -10.90
C PHE A 493 -23.42 -14.30 -10.17
N THR A 494 -23.55 -14.41 -8.85
CA THR A 494 -23.72 -13.26 -7.96
C THR A 494 -22.39 -12.53 -7.92
N VAL A 495 -22.42 -11.21 -8.09
CA VAL A 495 -21.26 -10.32 -8.03
C VAL A 495 -21.64 -9.20 -7.06
N GLU A 496 -21.07 -9.26 -5.87
CA GLU A 496 -21.31 -8.37 -4.74
C GLU A 496 -20.06 -7.49 -4.54
N ASN A 497 -20.23 -6.17 -4.67
CA ASN A 497 -19.13 -5.22 -4.50
C ASN A 497 -18.90 -4.95 -3.01
N ALA A 498 -17.81 -5.49 -2.47
CA ALA A 498 -17.44 -5.50 -1.05
C ALA A 498 -17.12 -4.11 -0.47
N TRP A 499 -17.19 -3.04 -1.27
CA TRP A 499 -17.01 -1.65 -0.84
C TRP A 499 -18.29 -0.80 -0.96
N THR A 500 -19.40 -1.36 -1.45
CA THR A 500 -20.64 -0.59 -1.75
C THR A 500 -21.91 -1.41 -1.58
N ASP A 501 -21.83 -2.58 -0.95
CA ASP A 501 -22.90 -3.58 -0.76
C ASP A 501 -23.68 -3.94 -2.04
N GLN A 502 -23.11 -3.68 -3.23
CA GLN A 502 -23.88 -3.71 -4.48
C GLN A 502 -23.93 -5.13 -5.04
N ILE A 503 -24.95 -5.89 -4.63
CA ILE A 503 -25.27 -7.22 -5.16
C ILE A 503 -25.87 -7.09 -6.57
N THR A 504 -25.24 -7.77 -7.53
CA THR A 504 -25.67 -7.86 -8.94
C THR A 504 -25.52 -9.28 -9.48
N GLU A 505 -26.10 -9.58 -10.65
CA GLU A 505 -25.94 -10.84 -11.36
C GLU A 505 -25.27 -10.67 -12.73
N SER A 506 -24.22 -11.46 -12.96
CA SER A 506 -23.45 -11.51 -14.19
C SER A 506 -23.68 -12.82 -14.96
N ALA A 507 -23.58 -12.75 -16.29
CA ALA A 507 -23.52 -13.92 -17.18
C ALA A 507 -22.14 -14.60 -17.21
N GLY A 508 -21.12 -14.03 -16.55
CA GLY A 508 -19.77 -14.59 -16.46
C GLY A 508 -18.64 -13.55 -16.46
N THR A 509 -18.89 -12.31 -16.86
CA THR A 509 -17.90 -11.21 -16.78
C THR A 509 -17.95 -10.52 -15.41
N ILE A 510 -16.81 -10.29 -14.79
CA ILE A 510 -16.68 -9.52 -13.55
C ILE A 510 -15.95 -8.24 -13.91
N SER A 511 -16.55 -7.06 -13.67
CA SER A 511 -15.95 -5.81 -14.14
C SER A 511 -16.27 -4.58 -13.29
N ALA A 512 -15.25 -3.75 -13.11
CA ALA A 512 -15.30 -2.50 -12.37
C ALA A 512 -14.73 -1.35 -13.18
N ALA A 513 -15.24 -0.15 -12.93
CA ALA A 513 -14.54 1.07 -13.22
C ALA A 513 -13.62 1.38 -12.02
N VAL A 514 -12.30 1.29 -12.22
CA VAL A 514 -11.30 1.40 -11.16
C VAL A 514 -10.49 2.70 -11.34
N PRO A 515 -10.40 3.59 -10.32
CA PRO A 515 -9.58 4.80 -10.38
C PRO A 515 -8.09 4.54 -10.64
N ALA A 516 -7.32 5.59 -10.91
CA ALA A 516 -5.85 5.51 -10.82
C ALA A 516 -5.45 5.08 -9.40
N HIS A 517 -4.50 4.15 -9.28
CA HIS A 517 -4.09 3.50 -8.01
C HIS A 517 -5.21 2.80 -7.21
N GLY A 518 -6.40 2.68 -7.78
CA GLY A 518 -7.57 2.09 -7.15
C GLY A 518 -7.63 0.56 -7.23
N ALA A 519 -8.51 -0.03 -6.42
CA ALA A 519 -8.91 -1.42 -6.52
C ALA A 519 -10.41 -1.61 -6.28
N ALA A 520 -11.03 -2.49 -7.07
CA ALA A 520 -12.35 -3.03 -6.78
C ALA A 520 -12.22 -4.44 -6.21
N LEU A 521 -13.00 -4.78 -5.19
CA LEU A 521 -13.09 -6.11 -4.61
C LEU A 521 -14.53 -6.61 -4.71
N PHE A 522 -14.69 -7.81 -5.26
CA PHE A 522 -15.98 -8.48 -5.35
C PHE A 522 -15.97 -9.81 -4.61
N ARG A 523 -17.05 -10.10 -3.87
CA ARG A 523 -17.44 -11.49 -3.60
C ARG A 523 -18.17 -12.03 -4.83
N VAL A 524 -17.76 -13.20 -5.31
CA VAL A 524 -18.33 -13.84 -6.50
C VAL A 524 -18.64 -15.30 -6.23
N GLY A 525 -19.91 -15.66 -6.44
CA GLY A 525 -20.45 -17.00 -6.19
C GLY A 525 -21.47 -17.43 -7.26
N PRO A 526 -21.82 -18.73 -7.37
CA PRO A 526 -22.85 -19.19 -8.32
C PRO A 526 -24.25 -18.67 -7.98
N ALA A 527 -24.94 -18.06 -8.94
CA ALA A 527 -26.30 -17.54 -8.71
C ALA A 527 -27.39 -18.60 -8.92
N ALA A 528 -28.39 -18.61 -8.04
CA ALA A 528 -29.56 -19.50 -8.08
C ALA A 528 -30.89 -18.71 -8.23
N GLY A 529 -32.02 -19.41 -8.32
CA GLY A 529 -33.34 -18.79 -8.32
C GLY A 529 -33.63 -17.91 -9.56
N VAL A 530 -34.44 -16.86 -9.37
CA VAL A 530 -34.80 -15.88 -10.42
C VAL A 530 -33.69 -14.83 -10.55
N PRO A 531 -33.29 -14.40 -11.77
CA PRO A 531 -32.25 -13.39 -11.94
C PRO A 531 -32.52 -12.09 -11.17
N GLY A 532 -31.48 -11.59 -10.48
CA GLY A 532 -31.45 -10.30 -9.78
C GLY A 532 -31.11 -9.11 -10.69
N VAL A 533 -30.59 -8.02 -10.09
CA VAL A 533 -30.16 -6.81 -10.79
C VAL A 533 -29.02 -7.15 -11.77
N PRO A 534 -29.11 -6.83 -13.07
CA PRO A 534 -28.01 -7.07 -14.02
C PRO A 534 -26.72 -6.36 -13.60
N HIS A 535 -25.58 -7.05 -13.69
CA HIS A 535 -24.26 -6.44 -13.52
C HIS A 535 -24.02 -5.42 -14.64
N VAL A 536 -24.13 -4.14 -14.30
CA VAL A 536 -23.86 -3.02 -15.21
C VAL A 536 -22.63 -2.28 -14.69
N THR A 537 -21.57 -2.25 -15.50
CA THR A 537 -20.39 -1.44 -15.24
C THR A 537 -20.59 -0.08 -15.91
N ALA A 538 -20.93 0.92 -15.10
CA ALA A 538 -20.80 2.32 -15.47
C ALA A 538 -19.31 2.69 -15.46
N GLY A 539 -18.76 3.12 -16.60
CA GLY A 539 -17.36 3.51 -16.72
C GLY A 539 -17.03 4.82 -16.01
N LEU A 540 -15.73 5.05 -15.83
CA LEU A 540 -15.16 6.34 -15.42
C LEU A 540 -15.26 7.37 -16.56
N PRO A 541 -15.47 8.67 -16.28
CA PRO A 541 -15.39 9.72 -17.30
C PRO A 541 -13.95 9.99 -17.76
N GLN A 542 -13.63 9.49 -18.94
CA GLN A 542 -12.29 9.60 -19.55
C GLN A 542 -12.18 10.83 -20.43
N VAL A 543 -11.14 11.64 -20.27
CA VAL A 543 -10.76 12.63 -21.29
C VAL A 543 -10.05 11.88 -22.42
N THR A 544 -10.70 11.79 -23.57
CA THR A 544 -10.19 11.06 -24.75
C THR A 544 -9.49 11.97 -25.74
N ARG A 545 -9.82 13.27 -25.73
CA ARG A 545 -9.17 14.31 -26.54
C ARG A 545 -9.15 15.65 -25.82
N VAL A 546 -8.20 16.50 -26.17
CA VAL A 546 -8.20 17.92 -25.85
C VAL A 546 -8.00 18.69 -27.15
N GLY A 547 -8.98 19.53 -27.52
CA GLY A 547 -9.04 20.10 -28.87
C GLY A 547 -9.09 19.00 -29.94
N ALA A 548 -8.09 18.97 -30.83
CA ALA A 548 -7.92 17.92 -31.84
C ALA A 548 -7.15 16.69 -31.30
N ASP A 549 -6.32 16.90 -30.28
CA ASP A 549 -5.26 15.98 -29.85
C ASP A 549 -5.84 14.80 -29.06
N PRO A 550 -5.46 13.54 -29.35
CA PRO A 550 -5.83 12.40 -28.52
C PRO A 550 -5.06 12.43 -27.20
N VAL A 551 -5.73 12.05 -26.10
CA VAL A 551 -5.03 11.72 -24.85
C VAL A 551 -4.58 10.25 -24.95
N PRO A 552 -3.30 9.92 -24.69
CA PRO A 552 -2.85 8.52 -24.71
C PRO A 552 -3.43 7.70 -23.57
N ASP A 553 -3.67 6.40 -23.81
CA ASP A 553 -4.00 5.45 -22.74
C ASP A 553 -2.87 5.40 -21.70
N GLY A 554 -3.21 5.34 -20.41
CA GLY A 554 -2.23 5.29 -19.31
C GLY A 554 -1.79 6.65 -18.77
N TYR A 555 -2.14 7.76 -19.44
CA TYR A 555 -1.76 9.11 -19.03
C TYR A 555 -2.77 9.73 -18.05
N VAL A 556 -2.26 10.57 -17.13
CA VAL A 556 -3.10 11.44 -16.31
C VAL A 556 -3.74 12.47 -17.25
N PRO A 557 -5.08 12.55 -17.35
CA PRO A 557 -5.72 13.45 -18.30
C PRO A 557 -5.49 14.91 -17.88
N MET A 558 -4.90 15.71 -18.77
CA MET A 558 -4.50 17.10 -18.48
C MET A 558 -5.07 18.11 -19.47
N VAL A 559 -5.75 19.11 -18.92
CA VAL A 559 -6.44 20.22 -19.61
C VAL A 559 -5.90 21.56 -19.10
N ALA A 560 -6.20 22.66 -19.78
CA ALA A 560 -5.78 24.01 -19.45
C ALA A 560 -6.92 25.01 -19.67
N GLY A 561 -6.78 26.23 -19.14
CA GLY A 561 -7.78 27.29 -19.28
C GLY A 561 -8.08 27.60 -20.75
N GLY A 562 -9.33 27.41 -21.17
CA GLY A 562 -9.81 27.67 -22.53
C GLY A 562 -9.89 26.45 -23.46
N ASP A 563 -9.46 25.26 -23.05
CA ASP A 563 -9.61 24.03 -23.84
C ASP A 563 -11.09 23.61 -24.01
N GLU A 564 -11.44 22.96 -25.14
CA GLU A 564 -12.59 22.04 -25.23
C GLU A 564 -12.07 20.59 -25.19
N ALA A 565 -12.40 19.87 -24.13
CA ALA A 565 -12.06 18.46 -23.92
C ALA A 565 -13.20 17.53 -24.34
N ARG A 566 -12.87 16.39 -24.96
CA ARG A 566 -13.84 15.32 -25.25
C ARG A 566 -13.83 14.28 -24.13
N VAL A 567 -14.90 14.27 -23.32
CA VAL A 567 -15.09 13.29 -22.24
C VAL A 567 -15.99 12.15 -22.71
N GLU A 568 -15.61 10.91 -22.46
CA GLU A 568 -16.42 9.72 -22.74
C GLU A 568 -16.65 8.85 -21.50
N VAL A 569 -17.86 8.30 -21.38
CA VAL A 569 -18.28 7.35 -20.36
C VAL A 569 -18.87 6.13 -21.08
N VAL A 570 -18.24 4.97 -20.93
CA VAL A 570 -18.75 3.71 -21.49
C VAL A 570 -19.59 2.99 -20.44
N VAL A 571 -20.84 2.66 -20.76
CA VAL A 571 -21.72 1.85 -19.90
C VAL A 571 -21.90 0.48 -20.54
N ARG A 572 -21.56 -0.61 -19.84
CA ARG A 572 -21.69 -2.00 -20.32
C ARG A 572 -22.64 -2.81 -19.46
N ASN A 573 -23.46 -3.64 -20.08
CA ASN A 573 -24.33 -4.61 -19.41
C ASN A 573 -23.75 -6.03 -19.56
N ASP A 574 -23.19 -6.56 -18.48
CA ASP A 574 -22.63 -7.92 -18.36
C ASP A 574 -23.60 -8.90 -17.68
N GLY A 575 -24.76 -8.40 -17.25
CA GLY A 575 -25.83 -9.19 -16.67
C GLY A 575 -26.71 -9.89 -17.70
N LEU A 576 -27.63 -10.71 -17.18
CA LEU A 576 -28.42 -11.68 -17.95
C LEU A 576 -29.70 -11.10 -18.59
N ARG A 577 -30.04 -9.83 -18.30
CA ARG A 577 -31.27 -9.16 -18.74
C ARG A 577 -30.97 -7.76 -19.28
N PRO A 578 -31.75 -7.24 -20.24
CA PRO A 578 -31.59 -5.87 -20.71
C PRO A 578 -31.88 -4.85 -19.60
N VAL A 579 -31.25 -3.68 -19.72
CA VAL A 579 -31.59 -2.48 -18.93
C VAL A 579 -32.09 -1.37 -19.85
N PHE A 580 -33.02 -0.56 -19.38
CA PHE A 580 -33.83 0.35 -20.20
C PHE A 580 -33.51 1.83 -19.91
N ALA A 581 -33.73 2.69 -20.91
CA ALA A 581 -33.46 4.13 -20.86
C ALA A 581 -32.13 4.52 -20.15
N PRO A 582 -30.98 3.91 -20.50
CA PRO A 582 -29.69 4.26 -19.91
C PRO A 582 -29.31 5.71 -20.26
N GLN A 583 -28.93 6.47 -19.24
CA GLN A 583 -28.58 7.89 -19.34
C GLN A 583 -27.32 8.16 -18.53
N VAL A 584 -26.46 9.05 -19.02
CA VAL A 584 -25.32 9.59 -18.27
C VAL A 584 -25.45 11.11 -18.22
N GLY A 585 -25.41 11.67 -17.01
CA GLY A 585 -25.13 13.09 -16.80
C GLY A 585 -23.67 13.25 -16.38
N LEU A 586 -23.00 14.30 -16.86
CA LEU A 586 -21.62 14.64 -16.49
C LEU A 586 -21.63 15.99 -15.76
N ALA A 587 -21.07 16.01 -14.55
CA ALA A 587 -20.83 17.19 -13.74
C ALA A 587 -19.33 17.52 -13.70
N THR A 588 -19.03 18.82 -13.62
CA THR A 588 -17.70 19.43 -13.77
C THR A 588 -17.49 20.51 -12.70
N PRO A 589 -16.27 21.03 -12.52
CA PRO A 589 -16.02 22.21 -11.70
C PRO A 589 -16.85 23.43 -12.14
N ALA A 590 -16.98 24.40 -11.23
CA ALA A 590 -17.72 25.62 -11.49
C ALA A 590 -17.14 26.42 -12.68
N GLY A 591 -18.03 27.03 -13.48
CA GLY A 591 -17.65 27.80 -14.67
C GLY A 591 -17.32 26.98 -15.92
N TRP A 592 -17.11 25.66 -15.80
CA TRP A 592 -16.95 24.76 -16.94
C TRP A 592 -18.32 24.48 -17.58
N THR A 593 -18.37 24.24 -18.88
CA THR A 593 -19.63 23.98 -19.60
C THR A 593 -19.62 22.61 -20.26
N VAL A 594 -20.76 21.90 -20.17
CA VAL A 594 -20.90 20.52 -20.65
C VAL A 594 -21.97 20.44 -21.75
N ARG A 595 -21.63 19.82 -22.88
CA ARG A 595 -22.51 19.64 -24.03
C ARG A 595 -22.50 18.17 -24.49
N PRO A 596 -23.62 17.43 -24.44
CA PRO A 596 -23.66 16.05 -24.91
C PRO A 596 -23.46 15.96 -26.42
N LEU A 597 -22.72 14.94 -26.87
CA LEU A 597 -22.40 14.65 -28.26
C LEU A 597 -23.07 13.35 -28.77
N SER A 598 -23.42 12.46 -27.84
CA SER A 598 -24.06 11.16 -28.10
C SER A 598 -25.56 11.18 -27.79
N LYS A 599 -26.37 10.44 -28.55
CA LYS A 599 -27.76 10.14 -28.19
C LYS A 599 -27.84 8.84 -27.39
N ALA A 600 -28.54 8.87 -26.26
CA ALA A 600 -28.83 7.68 -25.46
C ALA A 600 -29.65 6.62 -26.25
N PRO A 601 -29.34 5.31 -26.13
CA PRO A 601 -30.19 4.25 -26.66
C PRO A 601 -31.43 4.04 -25.77
N SER A 602 -32.46 3.38 -26.30
CA SER A 602 -33.68 3.02 -25.55
C SER A 602 -33.47 1.86 -24.59
N GLU A 603 -32.53 0.96 -24.89
CA GLU A 603 -32.18 -0.20 -24.09
C GLU A 603 -30.70 -0.57 -24.28
N LEU A 604 -30.15 -1.35 -23.36
CA LEU A 604 -28.81 -1.94 -23.44
C LEU A 604 -28.92 -3.44 -23.13
N LEU A 605 -28.82 -4.25 -24.19
CA LEU A 605 -28.91 -5.71 -24.13
C LEU A 605 -27.69 -6.34 -23.41
N PRO A 606 -27.82 -7.58 -22.88
CA PRO A 606 -26.70 -8.37 -22.38
C PRO A 606 -25.51 -8.44 -23.35
N GLY A 607 -24.29 -8.31 -22.83
CA GLY A 607 -23.05 -8.32 -23.60
C GLY A 607 -22.86 -7.10 -24.51
N ARG A 608 -23.61 -6.01 -24.31
CA ARG A 608 -23.47 -4.76 -25.07
C ARG A 608 -22.97 -3.61 -24.21
N ALA A 609 -22.30 -2.66 -24.87
CA ALA A 609 -21.89 -1.39 -24.31
C ALA A 609 -22.46 -0.21 -25.13
N ALA A 610 -22.60 0.95 -24.49
CA ALA A 610 -22.92 2.22 -25.12
C ALA A 610 -21.98 3.31 -24.60
N THR A 611 -21.43 4.11 -25.52
CA THR A 611 -20.54 5.24 -25.20
C THR A 611 -21.33 6.53 -25.14
N PHE A 612 -21.29 7.20 -23.99
CA PHE A 612 -21.85 8.52 -23.77
C PHE A 612 -20.71 9.54 -23.87
N ALA A 613 -20.77 10.42 -24.86
CA ALA A 613 -19.72 11.38 -25.16
C ALA A 613 -20.19 12.82 -24.92
N PHE A 614 -19.28 13.65 -24.42
CA PHE A 614 -19.50 15.04 -24.04
C PHE A 614 -18.36 15.91 -24.57
N ALA A 615 -18.67 17.14 -24.97
CA ALA A 615 -17.71 18.22 -25.04
C ALA A 615 -17.75 18.99 -23.72
N VAL A 616 -16.58 19.28 -23.16
CA VAL A 616 -16.40 20.00 -21.89
C VAL A 616 -15.47 21.17 -22.15
N ALA A 617 -16.03 22.39 -22.19
CA ALA A 617 -15.23 23.59 -22.42
C ALA A 617 -14.88 24.26 -21.09
N LEU A 618 -13.58 24.48 -20.88
CA LEU A 618 -13.02 25.15 -19.71
C LEU A 618 -13.04 26.68 -19.90
N PRO A 619 -13.31 27.48 -18.85
CA PRO A 619 -13.09 28.91 -18.91
C PRO A 619 -11.58 29.20 -19.05
N PRO A 620 -11.16 30.29 -19.71
CA PRO A 620 -9.76 30.74 -19.72
C PRO A 620 -9.19 31.02 -18.31
N SER A 621 -10.06 31.30 -17.34
CA SER A 621 -9.73 31.45 -15.92
C SER A 621 -9.96 30.15 -15.12
N ALA A 622 -9.57 29.01 -15.67
CA ALA A 622 -9.55 27.75 -14.92
C ALA A 622 -8.24 27.70 -14.10
N GLU A 623 -8.36 27.70 -12.78
CA GLU A 623 -7.21 27.67 -11.87
C GLU A 623 -6.44 26.33 -11.98
N PRO A 624 -5.09 26.35 -12.03
CA PRO A 624 -4.27 25.14 -12.04
C PRO A 624 -4.46 24.25 -10.80
N GLY A 625 -4.33 22.93 -10.98
CA GLY A 625 -4.38 21.94 -9.90
C GLY A 625 -5.28 20.74 -10.21
N ALA A 626 -5.59 19.96 -9.18
CA ALA A 626 -6.47 18.80 -9.30
C ALA A 626 -7.95 19.22 -9.38
N ALA A 627 -8.65 18.73 -10.40
CA ALA A 627 -10.08 18.84 -10.59
C ALA A 627 -10.71 17.44 -10.74
N SER A 628 -12.05 17.37 -10.74
CA SER A 628 -12.77 16.10 -10.91
C SER A 628 -13.92 16.18 -11.89
N LEU A 629 -14.08 15.10 -12.65
CA LEU A 629 -15.20 14.84 -13.56
C LEU A 629 -16.09 13.80 -12.90
N THR A 630 -17.37 14.11 -12.68
CA THR A 630 -18.32 13.21 -11.99
C THR A 630 -19.41 12.78 -12.97
N ALA A 631 -19.42 11.50 -13.35
CA ALA A 631 -20.45 10.91 -14.20
C ALA A 631 -21.52 10.23 -13.33
N THR A 632 -22.77 10.66 -13.46
CA THR A 632 -23.94 9.97 -12.88
C THR A 632 -24.64 9.17 -13.97
N THR A 633 -24.47 7.86 -13.93
CA THR A 633 -25.17 6.90 -14.80
C THR A 633 -26.50 6.49 -14.16
N SER A 634 -27.57 6.38 -14.93
CA SER A 634 -28.85 5.80 -14.47
C SER A 634 -29.51 4.95 -15.55
N TYR A 635 -30.20 3.90 -15.14
CA TYR A 635 -30.90 2.96 -16.03
C TYR A 635 -32.06 2.29 -15.29
N GLU A 636 -33.06 1.84 -16.04
CA GLU A 636 -34.23 1.13 -15.52
C GLU A 636 -34.04 -0.39 -15.61
N VAL A 637 -34.39 -1.08 -14.54
CA VAL A 637 -34.36 -2.54 -14.43
C VAL A 637 -35.76 -3.04 -14.09
N LEU A 638 -36.28 -3.98 -14.90
CA LEU A 638 -37.60 -4.58 -14.69
C LEU A 638 -37.67 -5.24 -13.30
N GLY A 639 -38.65 -4.82 -12.49
CA GLY A 639 -38.85 -5.28 -11.11
C GLY A 639 -38.04 -4.51 -10.05
N HIS A 640 -37.05 -3.69 -10.43
CA HIS A 640 -36.18 -2.97 -9.49
C HIS A 640 -36.18 -1.43 -9.66
N GLY A 641 -36.85 -0.89 -10.69
CA GLY A 641 -37.00 0.56 -10.90
C GLY A 641 -35.79 1.21 -11.57
N ARG A 642 -35.59 2.53 -11.40
CA ARG A 642 -34.39 3.23 -11.91
C ARG A 642 -33.26 3.18 -10.89
N LEU A 643 -32.19 2.50 -11.23
CA LEU A 643 -30.94 2.46 -10.47
C LEU A 643 -30.01 3.61 -10.92
N ARG A 644 -29.02 3.91 -10.08
CA ARG A 644 -27.99 4.94 -10.34
C ARG A 644 -26.62 4.45 -9.88
N GLN A 645 -25.58 4.85 -10.60
CA GLN A 645 -24.17 4.63 -10.24
C GLN A 645 -23.42 5.93 -10.53
N THR A 646 -22.53 6.33 -9.63
CA THR A 646 -21.70 7.53 -9.77
C THR A 646 -20.24 7.11 -9.88
N THR A 647 -19.53 7.63 -10.89
CA THR A 647 -18.09 7.43 -11.07
C THR A 647 -17.39 8.79 -11.15
N VAL A 648 -16.19 8.87 -10.59
CA VAL A 648 -15.41 10.11 -10.51
C VAL A 648 -14.01 9.88 -11.05
N SER A 649 -13.56 10.73 -11.96
CA SER A 649 -12.16 10.74 -12.43
C SER A 649 -11.49 12.04 -12.04
N ALA A 650 -10.25 11.95 -11.56
CA ALA A 650 -9.37 13.11 -11.48
C ALA A 650 -9.03 13.58 -12.90
N VAL A 651 -8.90 14.90 -13.05
CA VAL A 651 -8.35 15.57 -14.23
C VAL A 651 -7.47 16.71 -13.74
N VAL A 652 -6.30 16.90 -14.33
CA VAL A 652 -5.38 17.97 -13.91
C VAL A 652 -5.59 19.19 -14.79
N VAL A 653 -5.81 20.34 -14.16
CA VAL A 653 -5.70 21.64 -14.81
C VAL A 653 -4.23 22.05 -14.74
N ALA A 654 -3.61 22.22 -15.90
CA ALA A 654 -2.21 22.57 -16.04
C ALA A 654 -1.92 23.99 -15.51
N PRO A 655 -0.67 24.26 -15.06
CA PRO A 655 -0.18 25.63 -14.93
C PRO A 655 -0.12 26.32 -16.32
N ALA A 656 0.17 27.62 -16.32
CA ALA A 656 0.58 28.28 -17.57
C ALA A 656 1.86 27.61 -18.13
N PRO A 657 1.98 27.42 -19.46
CA PRO A 657 3.18 26.86 -20.05
C PRO A 657 4.37 27.83 -19.88
N PRO A 658 5.62 27.37 -20.09
CA PRO A 658 6.76 28.27 -20.16
C PRO A 658 6.72 29.14 -21.43
N ASP A 659 7.38 30.29 -21.37
CA ASP A 659 7.46 31.34 -22.39
C ASP A 659 8.90 31.85 -22.44
N GLY A 660 9.50 31.91 -23.63
CA GLY A 660 10.91 32.21 -23.85
C GLY A 660 11.91 31.12 -23.43
N GLU A 661 13.18 31.49 -23.33
CA GLU A 661 14.26 30.62 -22.85
C GLU A 661 14.16 30.44 -21.32
N VAL A 662 13.80 29.24 -20.86
CA VAL A 662 13.54 28.94 -19.45
C VAL A 662 14.50 27.90 -18.86
N VAL A 663 14.88 28.09 -17.60
CA VAL A 663 15.42 27.02 -16.74
C VAL A 663 14.24 26.15 -16.31
N LEU A 664 14.01 25.03 -17.00
CA LEU A 664 12.81 24.22 -16.82
C LEU A 664 12.78 23.55 -15.43
N SER A 665 13.94 23.28 -14.80
CA SER A 665 14.00 22.83 -13.40
C SER A 665 13.47 23.85 -12.37
N HIS A 666 13.31 25.12 -12.77
CA HIS A 666 12.71 26.19 -11.94
C HIS A 666 11.28 26.52 -12.37
N HIS A 667 10.79 25.97 -13.49
CA HIS A 667 9.39 26.07 -13.90
C HIS A 667 8.51 25.10 -13.10
N GLN A 668 7.22 25.40 -12.97
CA GLN A 668 6.29 24.57 -12.21
C GLN A 668 6.00 23.25 -12.96
N TRP A 669 6.50 22.14 -12.43
CA TRP A 669 6.05 20.82 -12.86
C TRP A 669 4.60 20.54 -12.44
N VAL A 670 3.95 19.66 -13.19
CA VAL A 670 2.60 19.15 -12.95
C VAL A 670 2.61 18.09 -11.84
N SER A 671 3.58 17.17 -11.92
CA SER A 671 3.86 16.16 -10.90
C SER A 671 5.32 15.72 -10.97
N ALA A 672 5.85 15.21 -9.87
CA ALA A 672 7.22 14.69 -9.79
C ALA A 672 7.29 13.52 -8.81
N THR A 673 7.77 12.37 -9.27
CA THR A 673 7.95 11.13 -8.48
C THR A 673 9.41 10.71 -8.45
N SER A 674 9.82 9.91 -7.46
CA SER A 674 11.17 9.35 -7.34
C SER A 674 11.09 7.98 -6.65
N GLY A 675 11.91 7.03 -7.10
CA GLY A 675 11.98 5.68 -6.55
C GLY A 675 12.55 5.65 -5.14
N TRP A 676 13.48 6.57 -4.85
CA TRP A 676 14.03 6.80 -3.51
C TRP A 676 13.96 8.29 -3.14
N MET A 677 13.65 8.60 -1.88
CA MET A 677 13.41 9.96 -1.38
C MET A 677 12.43 10.76 -2.28
N SER A 678 12.64 12.06 -2.45
CA SER A 678 11.79 12.95 -3.27
C SER A 678 12.65 13.76 -4.26
N PRO A 679 12.12 14.08 -5.45
CA PRO A 679 12.79 14.94 -6.42
C PRO A 679 13.22 16.27 -5.78
N THR A 680 14.43 16.73 -6.08
CA THR A 680 14.96 17.98 -5.51
C THR A 680 15.54 18.88 -6.59
N VAL A 681 15.22 20.18 -6.54
CA VAL A 681 15.73 21.20 -7.45
C VAL A 681 17.16 21.61 -7.04
N ASP A 682 18.05 21.71 -8.03
CA ASP A 682 19.46 22.12 -7.95
C ASP A 682 20.37 21.30 -6.99
N LEU A 683 19.82 20.24 -6.39
CA LEU A 683 20.47 19.34 -5.45
C LEU A 683 20.23 17.89 -5.88
N SER A 684 21.19 17.01 -5.55
CA SER A 684 21.01 15.56 -5.63
C SER A 684 19.77 15.11 -4.84
N VAL A 685 19.10 14.07 -5.29
CA VAL A 685 17.87 13.52 -4.70
C VAL A 685 17.87 13.45 -3.16
N GLY A 686 16.80 13.95 -2.54
CA GLY A 686 16.70 14.11 -1.08
C GLY A 686 17.38 15.36 -0.50
N GLY A 687 18.06 16.18 -1.32
CA GLY A 687 18.55 17.51 -0.94
C GLY A 687 19.85 17.58 -0.14
N TRP A 688 20.67 16.52 -0.15
CA TRP A 688 21.85 16.41 0.71
C TRP A 688 23.14 17.03 0.14
N SER A 689 23.25 17.15 -1.19
CA SER A 689 24.45 17.59 -1.91
C SER A 689 24.06 18.35 -3.19
N PRO A 690 24.94 19.20 -3.76
CA PRO A 690 24.76 19.75 -5.10
C PRO A 690 24.71 18.65 -6.16
N ILE A 691 24.00 18.89 -7.27
CA ILE A 691 24.03 18.02 -8.46
C ILE A 691 25.47 17.93 -8.98
N SER A 692 26.03 16.72 -9.07
CA SER A 692 27.38 16.51 -9.60
C SER A 692 27.51 15.21 -10.39
N MET A 693 28.24 15.22 -11.50
CA MET A 693 28.49 14.05 -12.34
C MET A 693 29.92 14.08 -12.89
N LEU A 694 30.67 12.99 -12.74
CA LEU A 694 32.07 12.86 -13.19
C LEU A 694 33.01 13.94 -12.62
N GLY A 695 32.72 14.43 -11.41
CA GLY A 695 33.43 15.50 -10.73
C GLY A 695 33.02 16.93 -11.16
N GLN A 696 32.13 17.08 -12.15
CA GLN A 696 31.57 18.37 -12.54
C GLN A 696 30.31 18.68 -11.73
N VAL A 697 30.32 19.77 -10.97
CA VAL A 697 29.13 20.30 -10.28
C VAL A 697 28.28 21.11 -11.26
N TYR A 698 26.96 20.92 -11.21
CA TYR A 698 26.00 21.67 -12.02
C TYR A 698 25.14 22.56 -11.10
N PRO A 699 25.01 23.87 -11.37
CA PRO A 699 24.32 24.81 -10.47
C PRO A 699 22.79 24.81 -10.63
N ILE A 700 22.26 24.16 -11.67
CA ILE A 700 20.83 24.04 -11.94
C ILE A 700 20.47 22.63 -12.40
N GLY A 701 19.30 22.13 -11.99
CA GLY A 701 18.76 20.86 -12.46
C GLY A 701 17.76 20.21 -11.51
N ILE A 702 17.50 18.91 -11.69
CA ILE A 702 16.68 18.10 -10.80
C ILE A 702 17.43 16.81 -10.46
N GLY A 703 17.64 16.55 -9.16
CA GLY A 703 18.09 15.26 -8.65
C GLY A 703 16.90 14.35 -8.31
N VAL A 704 16.90 13.14 -8.86
CA VAL A 704 15.89 12.08 -8.68
C VAL A 704 16.58 10.73 -8.39
N ALA A 705 15.81 9.68 -8.13
CA ALA A 705 16.31 8.31 -8.07
C ALA A 705 15.35 7.36 -8.81
N SER A 706 15.92 6.35 -9.46
CA SER A 706 15.16 5.43 -10.30
C SER A 706 14.19 4.54 -9.50
N PRO A 707 13.00 4.20 -10.03
CA PRO A 707 12.35 4.81 -11.19
C PRO A 707 11.69 6.16 -10.82
N SER A 708 11.76 7.16 -11.71
CA SER A 708 11.21 8.51 -11.48
C SER A 708 10.53 9.08 -12.72
N THR A 709 9.50 9.91 -12.52
CA THR A 709 8.86 10.71 -13.60
C THR A 709 8.66 12.14 -13.12
N VAL A 710 9.14 13.12 -13.89
CA VAL A 710 8.80 14.55 -13.71
C VAL A 710 8.00 15.01 -14.93
N ARG A 711 6.74 15.40 -14.73
CA ARG A 711 5.79 15.79 -15.78
C ARG A 711 5.64 17.30 -15.84
N TYR A 712 5.70 17.86 -17.04
CA TYR A 712 5.51 19.27 -17.36
C TYR A 712 4.36 19.46 -18.35
N TYR A 713 3.73 20.63 -18.29
CA TYR A 713 2.89 21.15 -19.36
C TYR A 713 3.68 22.17 -20.15
N VAL A 714 3.85 21.94 -21.45
CA VAL A 714 4.62 22.80 -22.36
C VAL A 714 3.74 23.47 -23.43
N GLY A 715 2.43 23.19 -23.41
CA GLY A 715 1.40 23.96 -24.12
C GLY A 715 1.41 23.91 -25.66
N LYS A 716 2.42 23.29 -26.27
CA LYS A 716 2.85 23.45 -27.68
C LYS A 716 3.56 24.77 -27.99
N GLU A 717 3.90 25.56 -26.98
CA GLU A 717 4.67 26.81 -27.12
C GLU A 717 6.17 26.52 -27.25
N CYS A 718 6.66 25.50 -26.55
CA CYS A 718 8.07 25.11 -26.57
C CYS A 718 8.49 24.38 -27.84
N SER A 719 9.71 24.66 -28.31
CA SER A 719 10.31 24.09 -29.53
C SER A 719 11.54 23.22 -29.26
N ARG A 720 12.20 23.35 -28.09
CA ARG A 720 13.41 22.60 -27.78
C ARG A 720 13.59 22.32 -26.30
N LEU A 721 14.19 21.17 -25.97
CA LEU A 721 14.73 20.82 -24.64
C LEU A 721 16.23 20.58 -24.74
N THR A 722 17.01 21.07 -23.77
CA THR A 722 18.43 20.73 -23.59
C THR A 722 18.73 20.38 -22.13
N ALA A 723 19.60 19.38 -21.91
CA ALA A 723 20.07 18.97 -20.58
C ALA A 723 21.36 18.14 -20.66
N VAL A 724 21.95 17.84 -19.51
CA VAL A 724 22.94 16.77 -19.30
C VAL A 724 22.36 15.77 -18.32
N VAL A 725 22.37 14.48 -18.67
CA VAL A 725 21.86 13.39 -17.84
C VAL A 725 22.94 12.38 -17.51
N GLY A 726 22.82 11.75 -16.34
CA GLY A 726 23.76 10.78 -15.79
C GLY A 726 23.50 10.53 -14.31
N LEU A 727 24.30 9.65 -13.71
CA LEU A 727 24.21 9.28 -12.30
C LEU A 727 24.99 10.30 -11.45
N ASP A 728 24.48 10.62 -10.26
CA ASP A 728 25.09 11.59 -9.35
C ASP A 728 26.36 11.02 -8.69
N ASP A 729 27.43 11.82 -8.53
CA ASP A 729 28.67 11.36 -7.90
C ASP A 729 28.46 10.89 -6.44
N ALA A 730 27.35 11.22 -5.78
CA ALA A 730 26.95 10.62 -4.51
C ALA A 730 26.88 9.07 -4.57
N VAL A 731 26.59 8.45 -5.73
CA VAL A 731 26.58 6.98 -5.90
C VAL A 731 27.96 6.37 -5.65
N ARG A 732 29.04 7.14 -5.83
CA ARG A 732 30.43 6.68 -5.58
C ARG A 732 30.73 6.48 -4.09
N ASN A 733 29.84 6.94 -3.20
CA ASN A 733 29.93 6.74 -1.75
C ASN A 733 29.14 5.51 -1.25
N VAL A 734 28.40 4.81 -2.12
CA VAL A 734 27.50 3.70 -1.76
C VAL A 734 27.84 2.39 -2.50
N GLY A 735 29.12 2.03 -2.45
CA GLY A 735 29.63 0.73 -2.94
C GLY A 735 29.89 0.67 -4.45
N PRO A 736 30.48 -0.44 -4.95
CA PRO A 736 30.83 -0.62 -6.36
C PRO A 736 29.68 -1.14 -7.24
N GLU A 737 28.60 -1.64 -6.64
CA GLU A 737 27.46 -2.30 -7.29
C GLU A 737 26.31 -1.31 -7.59
N GLY A 738 25.43 -1.62 -8.55
CA GLY A 738 24.31 -0.76 -8.95
C GLY A 738 24.73 0.51 -9.69
N ALA A 739 23.87 1.53 -9.69
CA ALA A 739 24.05 2.81 -10.37
C ALA A 739 24.07 2.65 -11.90
N THR A 740 23.01 2.03 -12.44
CA THR A 740 22.73 2.00 -13.88
C THR A 740 21.31 2.48 -14.15
N ALA A 741 21.12 3.36 -15.12
CA ALA A 741 19.82 4.01 -15.34
C ALA A 741 19.57 4.32 -16.82
N THR A 742 18.31 4.21 -17.25
CA THR A 742 17.86 4.74 -18.53
C THR A 742 17.21 6.11 -18.32
N PHE A 743 17.46 7.07 -19.21
CA PHE A 743 16.79 8.37 -19.21
C PHE A 743 15.99 8.52 -20.50
N GLN A 744 14.71 8.87 -20.37
CA GLN A 744 13.81 9.08 -21.51
C GLN A 744 13.17 10.47 -21.43
N VAL A 745 13.05 11.12 -22.60
CA VAL A 745 12.20 12.30 -22.78
C VAL A 745 11.00 11.87 -23.60
N ILE A 746 9.80 12.02 -23.04
CA ILE A 746 8.55 11.52 -23.65
C ILE A 746 7.60 12.70 -23.87
N GLY A 747 7.23 12.97 -25.12
CA GLY A 747 6.28 14.00 -25.50
C GLY A 747 4.95 13.38 -25.92
N ASP A 748 3.85 13.75 -25.26
CA ASP A 748 2.49 13.25 -25.55
C ASP A 748 2.40 11.71 -25.69
N GLY A 749 3.13 10.99 -24.84
CA GLY A 749 3.20 9.52 -24.83
C GLY A 749 4.13 8.89 -25.89
N GLN A 750 4.88 9.68 -26.65
CA GLN A 750 5.90 9.21 -27.60
C GLN A 750 7.30 9.46 -27.05
N VAL A 751 8.16 8.44 -27.03
CA VAL A 751 9.57 8.61 -26.65
C VAL A 751 10.29 9.41 -27.74
N LEU A 752 10.69 10.63 -27.40
CA LEU A 752 11.43 11.54 -28.28
C LEU A 752 12.95 11.33 -28.18
N PHE A 753 13.41 10.87 -27.01
CA PHE A 753 14.81 10.61 -26.72
C PHE A 753 14.94 9.49 -25.69
N ASP A 754 15.95 8.64 -25.85
CA ASP A 754 16.32 7.55 -24.95
C ASP A 754 17.86 7.45 -24.91
N THR A 755 18.44 7.35 -23.73
CA THR A 755 19.91 7.23 -23.57
C THR A 755 20.46 5.84 -23.83
N GLY A 756 19.61 4.81 -23.82
CA GLY A 756 20.02 3.47 -23.40
C GLY A 756 20.39 3.46 -21.91
N VAL A 757 21.02 2.38 -21.43
CA VAL A 757 21.56 2.32 -20.07
C VAL A 757 22.81 3.20 -19.98
N LEU A 758 22.84 4.11 -19.01
CA LEU A 758 24.03 4.83 -18.54
C LEU A 758 24.52 4.20 -17.24
N THR A 759 25.83 4.14 -17.02
CA THR A 759 26.43 3.76 -15.74
C THR A 759 26.88 4.99 -14.95
N ARG A 760 27.33 4.79 -13.70
CA ARG A 760 28.03 5.79 -12.88
C ARG A 760 29.17 6.55 -13.56
N ASP A 761 29.78 6.00 -14.62
CA ASP A 761 30.90 6.60 -15.35
C ASP A 761 30.49 7.21 -16.71
N ASP A 762 29.18 7.22 -17.03
CA ASP A 762 28.60 7.80 -18.25
C ASP A 762 27.83 9.10 -17.99
N ILE A 763 27.84 10.00 -18.97
CA ILE A 763 26.88 11.10 -19.11
C ILE A 763 26.39 11.20 -20.56
N ARG A 764 25.20 11.78 -20.77
CA ARG A 764 24.64 12.06 -22.10
C ARG A 764 24.15 13.50 -22.21
N GLN A 765 24.39 14.13 -23.36
CA GLN A 765 23.73 15.38 -23.72
C GLN A 765 22.32 15.07 -24.25
N VAL A 766 21.33 15.80 -23.76
CA VAL A 766 19.95 15.80 -24.24
C VAL A 766 19.79 17.04 -25.12
N ASP A 767 19.30 16.86 -26.35
CA ASP A 767 18.97 17.93 -27.30
C ASP A 767 17.79 17.42 -28.15
N VAL A 768 16.59 17.93 -27.89
CA VAL A 768 15.32 17.33 -28.33
C VAL A 768 14.38 18.39 -28.87
N ASP A 769 13.78 18.13 -30.03
CA ASP A 769 12.71 18.94 -30.62
C ASP A 769 11.40 18.73 -29.83
N LEU A 770 10.80 19.83 -29.35
CA LEU A 770 9.50 19.83 -28.66
C LEU A 770 8.36 20.40 -29.52
N THR A 771 8.60 20.70 -30.80
CA THR A 771 7.64 21.39 -31.67
C THR A 771 6.28 20.67 -31.71
N GLY A 772 5.27 21.29 -31.11
CA GLY A 772 3.91 20.74 -31.07
C GLY A 772 3.64 19.72 -29.95
N VAL A 773 4.61 19.47 -29.05
CA VAL A 773 4.43 18.67 -27.82
C VAL A 773 3.62 19.49 -26.81
N ARG A 774 2.59 18.88 -26.20
CA ARG A 774 1.75 19.52 -25.18
C ARG A 774 2.12 19.09 -23.75
N VAL A 775 2.40 17.81 -23.55
CA VAL A 775 2.80 17.18 -22.28
C VAL A 775 4.20 16.61 -22.41
N LEU A 776 5.09 16.92 -21.45
CA LEU A 776 6.49 16.49 -21.44
C LEU A 776 6.79 15.71 -20.17
N ASP A 777 7.17 14.44 -20.29
CA ASP A 777 7.68 13.63 -19.18
C ASP A 777 9.21 13.46 -19.29
N LEU A 778 9.88 13.67 -18.16
CA LEU A 778 11.29 13.33 -17.94
C LEU A 778 11.33 12.07 -17.07
N VAL A 779 11.69 10.93 -17.65
CA VAL A 779 11.61 9.61 -17.01
C VAL A 779 13.01 9.06 -16.76
N VAL A 780 13.21 8.44 -15.59
CA VAL A 780 14.37 7.60 -15.28
C VAL A 780 13.90 6.18 -14.98
N GLY A 781 14.50 5.19 -15.64
CA GLY A 781 14.18 3.77 -15.52
C GLY A 781 15.31 2.94 -14.88
N ASP A 782 14.90 1.86 -14.21
CA ASP A 782 15.67 1.01 -13.28
C ASP A 782 16.82 0.20 -13.92
N ALA A 783 16.91 0.18 -15.26
CA ALA A 783 17.85 -0.60 -16.08
C ALA A 783 17.90 -2.13 -15.87
N GLY A 784 17.43 -2.65 -14.72
CA GLY A 784 17.32 -4.07 -14.39
C GLY A 784 18.18 -4.53 -13.21
N ASP A 785 18.94 -3.66 -12.54
CA ASP A 785 19.75 -4.01 -11.37
C ASP A 785 19.30 -3.39 -10.02
N GLY A 786 18.34 -2.46 -10.05
CA GLY A 786 17.56 -2.05 -8.88
C GLY A 786 17.90 -0.66 -8.31
N GLY A 787 16.90 0.22 -8.35
CA GLY A 787 16.94 1.67 -8.06
C GLY A 787 17.62 2.23 -6.81
N TYR A 788 18.14 1.40 -5.89
CA TYR A 788 18.78 1.84 -4.64
C TYR A 788 19.98 2.77 -4.86
N ASN A 789 20.82 2.43 -5.84
CA ASN A 789 22.02 3.20 -6.19
C ASN A 789 21.83 4.11 -7.41
N ASP A 790 20.63 4.16 -8.01
CA ASP A 790 20.38 4.87 -9.26
C ASP A 790 19.96 6.33 -9.02
N ARG A 791 20.79 7.05 -8.26
CA ARG A 791 20.62 8.49 -8.04
C ARG A 791 20.99 9.21 -9.34
N ALA A 792 20.01 9.85 -9.94
CA ALA A 792 20.01 10.28 -11.32
C ALA A 792 19.74 11.79 -11.42
N ASN A 793 20.39 12.45 -12.36
CA ASN A 793 20.35 13.90 -12.48
C ASN A 793 19.84 14.34 -13.86
N TRP A 794 18.95 15.34 -13.86
CA TRP A 794 18.63 16.18 -15.02
C TRP A 794 19.31 17.54 -14.84
N ALA A 795 20.58 17.62 -15.17
CA ALA A 795 21.42 18.81 -14.95
C ALA A 795 21.35 19.78 -16.14
N GLY A 796 21.44 21.09 -15.89
CA GLY A 796 21.40 22.09 -16.96
C GLY A 796 20.11 22.05 -17.79
N LEU A 797 18.99 21.68 -17.15
CA LEU A 797 17.70 21.43 -17.77
C LEU A 797 17.03 22.74 -18.21
N ASN A 798 17.14 23.06 -19.51
CA ASN A 798 16.59 24.28 -20.12
C ASN A 798 15.65 23.95 -21.29
N ALA A 799 14.64 24.78 -21.51
CA ALA A 799 13.75 24.68 -22.67
C ALA A 799 13.64 26.03 -23.40
N THR A 800 13.52 25.97 -24.73
CA THR A 800 13.29 27.13 -25.60
C THR A 800 11.82 27.17 -25.98
N CYS A 801 11.11 28.16 -25.46
CA CYS A 801 9.71 28.49 -25.76
C CYS A 801 9.62 29.98 -26.16
#